data_AF-A0A7V3LEN8-F1
#
_entry.id   AF-A0A7V3LEN8-F1
#
_cell.length_a   1.000
_cell.length_b   1.000
_cell.length_c   1.000
_cell.angle_alpha   90.00
_cell.angle_beta   90.00
_cell.angle_gamma   90.00
#
_symmetry.space_group_name_H-M   'P 1'
#
loop_
_entity.id
_entity.type
_entity.pdbx_description
1 polymer ?
#
loop_
_entity_poly.entity_id
_entity_poly.type
_entity_poly.pdbx_seq_one_letter_code
_entity_poly.pdbx_strand_id
1 'polypeptide(L)'
;MRKDFALSRLSKLSLSITFLIPRFNKSAGSSIFSFVYIVPFFCYYANGMRLKAFFQHYFQNIKRCLKPKRYGIKPFLLAGLQTLLIFLAVFLLLVVYYLKDLPTPGRLQKRISVESTEILDRNGQLLYTIYGAENRIILNKNEIPDIVKEGTVAVEDKNFYRHFGLDFRGILRAAIHDIFHLGRGLEGGSTLTQQFVKNTLIASPKRTLSRKIKEAILAMEVELFYSKDAILTMYLNQIPYGSNAYGIEAAAQTYFNKHAKDLSLAEAAVLIALPKAPTYYSPYGTHTDELFARKDYVLDKMAEQGYITKTQAEAAKKEKLHFIPRRESIIAPHFVMYVRELLTSKYGERLVSTGGLKVTTTLDLNQQKLAEEVINKWGPLNEKRAGAKNAALVSLDPKTGQILAMVGSRDYFNPAIDGNVNVTTAKRQPGSAFKPIVYATAFQDEWAPASVLFDLETNFGGGYIPKNYDDKTRGPVTIRTALSNSLNIPAVKMLALVGIDRALNQARNFGITTLNRSKEEYGLSLVLGSGEVKLLELANAYAVFANEGYYHPPTAILKVEDQKGQVIEQWQPDKGREVIEPEIAYEISSILSDNTARAPVFGTRSWLYIPGKTVAAKTGTTTAYRDAWTLGYTPSLVTGVWVGNNDNSPMSNYRSAGAMVAAPIFHDFMTAALAKKPDEEFPRPSSIKEMEVDALTGKLPIPGEPTHRDIFAPWQIPKERAFTKTTVKIDKLCGDKLATDLTPPEYVEERIYRVLHSEMPDNPNWEAPVRAWAIAHGYNDQPPTEYCSLHSPENQPKIQITQPTNNASVSGMLNIQTNVSAPTGIKQVEFYLDEILFATVTNPPFSTTYDTKNLSLGSHALSVILYDRAGFKAKDSVTFNVEQDTQPPSSPSNLSGSRSGGNVVLSWSAASDNLGLAGYFVYRSSDGVNFSKINSTPLQTTNYSDLPPAFGVYYYVTAVDTAGNESHKSNTIGPL
;
A
#
# COMPACT_ATOMS: atom_id res chain seq x y z
N MET A 1 -31.05 54.36 -35.35
CA MET A 1 -31.05 55.80 -34.94
C MET A 1 -30.40 56.02 -33.57
N ARG A 2 -29.08 55.76 -33.42
CA ARG A 2 -28.30 56.15 -32.22
C ARG A 2 -26.82 56.38 -32.58
N LYS A 3 -26.56 57.17 -33.64
CA LYS A 3 -25.20 57.59 -34.00
C LYS A 3 -24.97 59.11 -33.93
N ASP A 4 -26.03 59.92 -33.88
CA ASP A 4 -25.88 61.38 -34.02
C ASP A 4 -25.94 62.20 -32.72
N PHE A 5 -26.01 61.56 -31.55
CA PHE A 5 -26.05 62.29 -30.27
C PHE A 5 -24.69 62.40 -29.54
N ALA A 6 -23.62 61.76 -30.05
CA ALA A 6 -22.30 61.74 -29.41
C ALA A 6 -21.35 62.85 -29.90
N LEU A 7 -21.61 63.46 -31.06
CA LEU A 7 -20.71 64.43 -31.67
C LEU A 7 -20.84 65.86 -31.13
N SER A 8 -21.94 66.20 -30.43
CA SER A 8 -22.16 67.57 -29.89
C SER A 8 -21.60 67.81 -28.48
N ARG A 9 -21.13 66.77 -27.77
CA ARG A 9 -20.51 66.91 -26.43
C ARG A 9 -18.98 66.91 -26.44
N LEU A 10 -18.33 66.49 -27.53
CA LEU A 10 -16.87 66.50 -27.64
C LEU A 10 -16.29 67.88 -27.99
N SER A 11 -17.07 68.80 -28.56
CA SER A 11 -16.63 70.18 -28.84
C SER A 11 -16.66 71.11 -27.61
N LYS A 12 -17.26 70.69 -26.49
CA LYS A 12 -17.30 71.48 -25.24
C LYS A 12 -16.21 71.11 -24.23
N LEU A 13 -15.44 70.05 -24.45
CA LEU A 13 -14.34 69.67 -23.54
C LEU A 13 -12.97 70.28 -23.93
N SER A 14 -12.84 70.89 -25.11
CA SER A 14 -11.59 71.54 -25.54
C SER A 14 -11.43 72.98 -25.04
N LEU A 15 -12.44 73.55 -24.36
CA LEU A 15 -12.44 74.96 -23.94
C LEU A 15 -12.31 75.20 -22.42
N SER A 16 -11.99 74.17 -21.61
CA SER A 16 -11.88 74.35 -20.15
C SER A 16 -10.55 73.89 -19.53
N ILE A 17 -9.51 73.64 -20.34
CA ILE A 17 -8.14 73.34 -19.85
C ILE A 17 -7.22 74.54 -20.10
N THR A 18 -7.69 75.75 -19.81
CA THR A 18 -6.87 76.98 -19.89
C THR A 18 -6.87 77.80 -18.59
N PHE A 19 -7.58 77.36 -17.55
CA PHE A 19 -7.59 78.04 -16.25
C PHE A 19 -7.29 77.07 -15.13
N LEU A 20 -6.01 76.80 -14.87
CA LEU A 20 -5.46 76.38 -13.56
C LEU A 20 -3.95 76.11 -13.69
N ILE A 21 -3.15 77.17 -13.86
CA ILE A 21 -1.71 77.15 -13.58
C ILE A 21 -1.38 78.44 -12.81
N PRO A 22 -1.02 78.38 -11.51
CA PRO A 22 -0.44 79.52 -10.82
C PRO A 22 0.97 79.77 -11.36
N ARG A 23 1.27 81.04 -11.67
CA ARG A 23 2.60 81.53 -12.05
C ARG A 23 3.64 81.14 -10.99
N PHE A 24 4.59 80.28 -11.35
CA PHE A 24 5.89 80.20 -10.67
C PHE A 24 6.98 80.76 -11.57
N ASN A 25 7.87 81.49 -10.91
CA ASN A 25 8.82 82.46 -11.46
C ASN A 25 10.04 81.78 -12.11
N LYS A 26 10.63 82.46 -13.10
CA LYS A 26 11.78 82.01 -13.89
C LYS A 26 13.06 81.93 -13.05
N SER A 27 13.67 80.74 -12.96
CA SER A 27 15.12 80.55 -13.19
C SER A 27 15.46 79.07 -13.35
N ALA A 28 16.48 78.80 -14.18
CA ALA A 28 17.15 77.52 -14.45
C ALA A 28 16.52 76.54 -15.46
N GLY A 29 17.17 76.44 -16.63
CA GLY A 29 17.59 75.15 -17.19
C GLY A 29 16.62 74.41 -18.13
N SER A 30 16.89 74.52 -19.43
CA SER A 30 16.30 73.76 -20.54
C SER A 30 16.30 72.24 -20.34
N SER A 31 15.12 71.59 -20.22
CA SER A 31 14.86 70.19 -20.64
C SER A 31 13.42 69.70 -20.41
N ILE A 32 12.36 70.51 -20.65
CA ILE A 32 10.95 70.04 -20.52
C ILE A 32 10.08 70.52 -21.70
N PHE A 33 10.59 70.44 -22.92
CA PHE A 33 9.78 70.64 -24.14
C PHE A 33 9.90 69.43 -25.06
N SER A 34 9.23 68.32 -24.71
CA SER A 34 9.01 67.19 -25.64
C SER A 34 7.77 66.34 -25.33
N PHE A 35 7.04 66.56 -24.23
CA PHE A 35 5.96 65.65 -23.81
C PHE A 35 4.57 65.95 -24.40
N VAL A 36 4.40 67.03 -25.18
CA VAL A 36 3.09 67.45 -25.72
C VAL A 36 2.76 66.83 -27.10
N TYR A 37 3.69 66.12 -27.75
CA TYR A 37 3.49 65.58 -29.11
C TYR A 37 3.14 64.08 -29.21
N ILE A 38 3.09 63.34 -28.10
CA ILE A 38 2.96 61.87 -28.16
C ILE A 38 1.50 61.41 -28.41
N VAL A 39 0.50 62.18 -27.97
CA VAL A 39 -0.92 61.81 -28.12
C VAL A 39 -1.45 62.02 -29.56
N PRO A 40 -1.10 63.10 -30.28
CA PRO A 40 -1.41 63.21 -31.71
C PRO A 40 -0.63 62.21 -32.58
N PHE A 41 0.57 61.78 -32.15
CA PHE A 41 1.45 60.89 -32.91
C PHE A 41 0.86 59.48 -33.09
N PHE A 42 0.17 58.94 -32.09
CA PHE A 42 -0.52 57.65 -32.20
C PHE A 42 -1.88 57.76 -32.91
N CYS A 43 -2.59 58.87 -32.76
CA CYS A 43 -3.84 59.10 -33.48
C CYS A 43 -3.64 59.27 -35.00
N TYR A 44 -2.49 59.85 -35.42
CA TYR A 44 -2.12 59.96 -36.83
C TYR A 44 -1.85 58.59 -37.50
N TYR A 45 -1.33 57.62 -36.75
CA TYR A 45 -1.05 56.27 -37.28
C TYR A 45 -2.23 55.29 -37.16
N ALA A 46 -3.19 55.56 -36.29
CA ALA A 46 -4.37 54.71 -36.10
C ALA A 46 -5.39 54.81 -37.26
N ASN A 47 -5.32 55.83 -38.11
CA ASN A 47 -6.28 56.08 -39.19
C ASN A 47 -5.88 55.58 -40.58
N GLY A 48 -4.85 54.75 -40.73
CA GLY A 48 -4.54 54.17 -42.04
C GLY A 48 -3.49 53.08 -42.04
N MET A 49 -3.91 51.83 -42.29
CA MET A 49 -3.14 50.75 -42.96
C MET A 49 -1.62 50.63 -42.69
N ARG A 50 -1.12 50.87 -41.45
CA ARG A 50 0.31 50.69 -41.14
C ARG A 50 0.64 49.95 -39.83
N LEU A 51 -0.35 49.43 -39.10
CA LEU A 51 -0.09 48.59 -37.92
C LEU A 51 0.67 47.29 -38.28
N LYS A 52 0.33 46.68 -39.42
CA LYS A 52 0.97 45.45 -39.90
C LYS A 52 2.44 45.66 -40.26
N ALA A 53 2.77 46.81 -40.87
CA ALA A 53 4.14 47.20 -41.19
C ALA A 53 4.97 47.50 -39.92
N PHE A 54 4.35 48.11 -38.91
CA PHE A 54 5.00 48.33 -37.61
C PHE A 54 5.37 47.02 -36.91
N PHE A 55 4.41 46.08 -36.79
CA PHE A 55 4.70 44.77 -36.20
C PHE A 55 5.69 43.95 -37.02
N GLN A 56 5.62 43.99 -38.36
CA GLN A 56 6.63 43.35 -39.22
C GLN A 56 8.03 43.95 -39.03
N HIS A 57 8.15 45.27 -38.90
CA HIS A 57 9.43 45.93 -38.63
C HIS A 57 9.96 45.59 -37.22
N TYR A 58 9.09 45.55 -36.21
CA TYR A 58 9.43 45.16 -34.84
C TYR A 58 9.91 43.70 -34.76
N PHE A 59 9.18 42.75 -35.36
CA PHE A 59 9.60 41.34 -35.41
C PHE A 59 10.85 41.10 -36.27
N GLN A 60 11.06 41.89 -37.33
CA GLN A 60 12.31 41.85 -38.10
C GLN A 60 13.52 42.34 -37.29
N ASN A 61 13.35 43.38 -36.45
CA ASN A 61 14.42 43.86 -35.57
C ASN A 61 14.74 42.86 -34.45
N ILE A 62 13.75 42.18 -33.87
CA ILE A 62 13.99 41.08 -32.90
C ILE A 62 14.70 39.90 -33.58
N LYS A 63 14.25 39.48 -34.78
CA LYS A 63 14.92 38.42 -35.55
C LYS A 63 16.35 38.78 -35.95
N ARG A 64 16.66 40.06 -36.17
CA ARG A 64 18.05 40.54 -36.41
C ARG A 64 18.92 40.49 -35.16
N CYS A 65 18.36 40.66 -33.96
CA CYS A 65 19.09 40.59 -32.69
C CYS A 65 19.38 39.15 -32.23
N LEU A 66 18.65 38.15 -32.72
CA LEU A 66 18.80 36.73 -32.38
C LEU A 66 19.83 35.97 -33.23
N LYS A 67 20.54 36.64 -34.17
CA LYS A 67 21.66 36.01 -34.92
C LYS A 67 23.01 36.29 -34.26
N PRO A 68 23.87 35.28 -34.04
CA PRO A 68 25.12 35.44 -33.32
C PRO A 68 26.21 35.97 -34.26
N LYS A 69 26.22 37.29 -34.53
CA LYS A 69 27.44 37.98 -34.99
C LYS A 69 27.54 39.35 -34.31
N ARG A 70 28.75 39.66 -33.85
CA ARG A 70 29.18 40.87 -33.12
C ARG A 70 28.38 42.14 -33.48
N TYR A 71 27.32 42.42 -32.74
CA TYR A 71 26.70 43.74 -32.67
C TYR A 71 26.73 44.19 -31.21
N GLY A 72 27.31 45.36 -30.95
CA GLY A 72 27.40 45.94 -29.59
C GLY A 72 26.02 46.21 -28.99
N ILE A 73 25.93 46.40 -27.68
CA ILE A 73 24.72 46.38 -26.81
C ILE A 73 23.54 47.31 -27.24
N LYS A 74 23.76 48.25 -28.17
CA LYS A 74 22.80 49.29 -28.60
C LYS A 74 21.46 48.78 -29.21
N PRO A 75 21.38 47.75 -30.09
CA PRO A 75 20.11 47.29 -30.65
C PRO A 75 19.27 46.51 -29.61
N PHE A 76 19.90 45.87 -28.63
CA PHE A 76 19.20 45.28 -27.49
C PHE A 76 18.57 46.35 -26.58
N LEU A 77 19.29 47.46 -26.32
CA LEU A 77 18.74 48.61 -25.57
C LEU A 77 17.58 49.29 -26.31
N LEU A 78 17.68 49.46 -27.63
CA LEU A 78 16.61 50.03 -28.46
C LEU A 78 15.36 49.15 -28.55
N ALA A 79 15.56 47.83 -28.72
CA ALA A 79 14.47 46.86 -28.67
C ALA A 79 13.81 46.84 -27.27
N GLY A 80 14.62 46.88 -26.21
CA GLY A 80 14.13 46.98 -24.83
C GLY A 80 13.29 48.23 -24.59
N LEU A 81 13.76 49.40 -25.04
CA LEU A 81 13.05 50.67 -24.91
C LEU A 81 11.73 50.69 -25.70
N GLN A 82 11.72 50.16 -26.94
CA GLN A 82 10.49 50.05 -27.73
C GLN A 82 9.45 49.13 -27.07
N THR A 83 9.92 48.02 -26.50
CA THR A 83 9.04 47.07 -25.80
C THR A 83 8.47 47.69 -24.53
N LEU A 84 9.28 48.45 -23.78
CA LEU A 84 8.84 49.22 -22.61
C LEU A 84 7.79 50.28 -22.97
N LEU A 85 8.00 51.02 -24.06
CA LEU A 85 7.05 52.05 -24.51
C LEU A 85 5.71 51.44 -24.97
N ILE A 86 5.73 50.30 -25.66
CA ILE A 86 4.51 49.56 -26.03
C ILE A 86 3.79 49.08 -24.77
N PHE A 87 4.53 48.52 -23.80
CA PHE A 87 3.96 48.09 -22.54
C PHE A 87 3.32 49.26 -21.77
N LEU A 88 3.99 50.42 -21.72
CA LEU A 88 3.48 51.63 -21.08
C LEU A 88 2.20 52.13 -21.76
N ALA A 89 2.15 52.11 -23.10
CA ALA A 89 0.98 52.51 -23.87
C ALA A 89 -0.21 51.55 -23.67
N VAL A 90 0.04 50.24 -23.65
CA VAL A 90 -0.99 49.22 -23.35
C VAL A 90 -1.49 49.35 -21.91
N PHE A 91 -0.58 49.57 -20.95
CA PHE A 91 -0.96 49.83 -19.56
C PHE A 91 -1.82 51.08 -19.43
N LEU A 92 -1.44 52.18 -20.09
CA LEU A 92 -2.21 53.42 -20.10
C LEU A 92 -3.61 53.22 -20.74
N LEU A 93 -3.70 52.46 -21.83
CA LEU A 93 -4.97 52.10 -22.46
C LEU A 93 -5.85 51.25 -21.55
N LEU A 94 -5.27 50.29 -20.82
CA LEU A 94 -5.97 49.49 -19.82
C LEU A 94 -6.49 50.35 -18.66
N VAL A 95 -5.67 51.29 -18.18
CA VAL A 95 -6.07 52.26 -17.14
C VAL A 95 -7.26 53.09 -17.63
N VAL A 96 -7.20 53.66 -18.84
CA VAL A 96 -8.30 54.44 -19.43
C VAL A 96 -9.55 53.60 -19.67
N TYR A 97 -9.40 52.34 -20.08
CA TYR A 97 -10.51 51.42 -20.27
C TYR A 97 -11.25 51.15 -18.95
N TYR A 98 -10.50 50.84 -17.88
CA TYR A 98 -11.09 50.54 -16.57
C TYR A 98 -11.58 51.77 -15.81
N LEU A 99 -11.01 52.96 -16.05
CA LEU A 99 -11.45 54.23 -15.44
C LEU A 99 -12.94 54.54 -15.67
N LYS A 100 -13.54 54.02 -16.75
CA LYS A 100 -14.98 54.21 -17.04
C LYS A 100 -15.92 53.51 -16.04
N ASP A 101 -15.45 52.44 -15.41
CA ASP A 101 -16.23 51.57 -14.52
C ASP A 101 -15.78 51.65 -13.04
N LEU A 102 -15.02 52.69 -12.67
CA LEU A 102 -14.51 52.86 -11.31
C LEU A 102 -15.47 53.71 -10.46
N PRO A 103 -15.78 53.30 -9.21
CA PRO A 103 -16.48 54.15 -8.27
C PRO A 103 -15.59 55.35 -7.89
N THR A 104 -16.12 56.57 -7.93
CA THR A 104 -15.37 57.78 -7.56
C THR A 104 -15.09 57.82 -6.06
N PRO A 105 -13.83 58.01 -5.60
CA PRO A 105 -13.46 58.05 -4.17
C PRO A 105 -14.03 59.25 -3.40
N GLY A 106 -14.58 60.25 -4.09
CA GLY A 106 -15.02 61.52 -3.48
C GLY A 106 -16.09 61.43 -2.38
N ARG A 107 -16.64 60.23 -2.09
CA ARG A 107 -17.51 59.98 -0.94
C ARG A 107 -17.31 58.56 -0.36
N LEU A 108 -16.12 58.28 0.18
CA LEU A 108 -15.79 57.04 0.92
C LEU A 108 -16.70 56.72 2.12
N GLN A 109 -17.64 57.61 2.48
CA GLN A 109 -18.56 57.46 3.62
C GLN A 109 -19.98 56.98 3.26
N LYS A 110 -20.24 56.53 2.02
CA LYS A 110 -21.60 56.11 1.66
C LYS A 110 -21.94 54.75 2.30
N ARG A 111 -22.84 54.79 3.29
CA ARG A 111 -23.41 53.62 3.99
C ARG A 111 -24.01 52.65 2.97
N ILE A 112 -23.41 51.46 2.83
CA ILE A 112 -24.07 50.30 2.23
C ILE A 112 -24.88 49.67 3.36
N SER A 113 -26.15 49.34 3.12
CA SER A 113 -27.02 48.64 4.07
C SER A 113 -26.31 47.36 4.50
N VAL A 114 -25.98 47.26 5.78
CA VAL A 114 -25.33 46.06 6.32
C VAL A 114 -26.40 45.13 6.82
N GLU A 115 -26.42 43.91 6.27
CA GLU A 115 -27.38 42.88 6.68
C GLU A 115 -26.63 41.66 7.19
N SER A 116 -27.17 41.08 8.26
CA SER A 116 -26.59 39.93 8.93
C SER A 116 -26.78 38.67 8.10
N THR A 117 -25.74 37.83 8.05
CA THR A 117 -25.84 36.50 7.45
C THR A 117 -26.44 35.52 8.45
N GLU A 118 -27.39 34.70 8.02
CA GLU A 118 -28.02 33.66 8.82
C GLU A 118 -27.51 32.28 8.41
N ILE A 119 -27.08 31.48 9.40
CA ILE A 119 -26.73 30.07 9.24
C ILE A 119 -27.85 29.23 9.84
N LEU A 120 -28.44 28.38 9.01
CA LEU A 120 -29.61 27.57 9.32
C LEU A 120 -29.26 26.08 9.27
N ASP A 121 -29.93 25.27 10.07
CA ASP A 121 -29.92 23.81 9.95
C ASP A 121 -30.60 23.35 8.65
N ARG A 122 -30.59 22.04 8.37
CA ARG A 122 -31.20 21.47 7.17
C ARG A 122 -32.72 21.65 7.07
N ASN A 123 -33.38 21.93 8.19
CA ASN A 123 -34.83 22.13 8.30
C ASN A 123 -35.22 23.61 8.40
N GLY A 124 -34.25 24.53 8.28
CA GLY A 124 -34.48 25.97 8.32
C GLY A 124 -34.46 26.60 9.73
N GLN A 125 -34.07 25.87 10.77
CA GLN A 125 -33.91 26.41 12.12
C GLN A 125 -32.62 27.24 12.22
N LEU A 126 -32.70 28.42 12.83
CA LEU A 126 -31.55 29.31 13.00
C LEU A 126 -30.53 28.71 13.97
N LEU A 127 -29.30 28.50 13.49
CA LEU A 127 -28.17 28.06 14.30
C LEU A 127 -27.35 29.24 14.82
N TYR A 128 -27.14 30.23 13.95
CA TYR A 128 -26.34 31.41 14.27
C TYR A 128 -26.59 32.56 13.30
N THR A 129 -26.54 33.77 13.84
CA THR A 129 -26.56 35.01 13.05
C THR A 129 -25.20 35.66 13.11
N ILE A 130 -24.56 35.83 11.95
CA ILE A 130 -23.37 36.66 11.81
C ILE A 130 -23.85 38.11 11.74
N TYR A 131 -23.88 38.76 12.89
CA TYR A 131 -24.28 40.16 12.98
C TYR A 131 -23.33 41.05 12.16
N GLY A 132 -23.89 41.67 11.14
CA GLY A 132 -23.18 42.69 10.36
C GLY A 132 -23.16 44.06 11.06
N ALA A 133 -23.63 44.20 12.31
CA ALA A 133 -23.49 45.46 13.02
C ALA A 133 -21.99 45.78 13.12
N GLU A 134 -21.53 46.65 12.23
CA GLU A 134 -20.23 47.28 12.29
C GLU A 134 -20.21 48.05 13.60
N ASN A 135 -19.80 47.40 14.70
CA ASN A 135 -19.61 48.06 15.98
C ASN A 135 -18.34 48.90 15.81
N ARG A 136 -18.47 50.03 15.09
CA ARG A 136 -17.36 50.88 14.67
C ARG A 136 -17.32 52.07 15.60
N ILE A 137 -16.30 52.10 16.45
CA ILE A 137 -15.91 53.29 17.17
C ILE A 137 -14.77 53.90 16.38
N ILE A 138 -15.06 55.02 15.72
CA ILE A 138 -14.08 55.70 14.86
C ILE A 138 -13.13 56.48 15.77
N LEU A 139 -11.86 56.06 15.79
CA LEU A 139 -10.79 56.80 16.45
C LEU A 139 -10.15 57.81 15.50
N ASN A 140 -9.82 58.99 16.03
CA ASN A 140 -8.96 59.95 15.34
C ASN A 140 -7.51 59.45 15.33
N LYS A 141 -6.67 60.04 14.47
CA LYS A 141 -5.25 59.67 14.30
C LYS A 141 -4.49 59.58 15.63
N ASN A 142 -4.75 60.50 16.56
CA ASN A 142 -4.03 60.63 17.82
C ASN A 142 -4.53 59.67 18.91
N GLU A 143 -5.68 59.02 18.69
CA GLU A 143 -6.27 58.07 19.64
C GLU A 143 -5.86 56.62 19.34
N ILE A 144 -5.35 56.37 18.13
CA ILE A 144 -4.79 55.07 17.75
C ILE A 144 -3.35 54.95 18.27
N PRO A 145 -3.03 53.90 19.06
CA PRO A 145 -1.68 53.66 19.58
C PRO A 145 -0.61 53.64 18.49
N ASP A 146 0.56 54.21 18.79
CA ASP A 146 1.72 54.15 17.88
C ASP A 146 2.13 52.72 17.60
N ILE A 147 2.12 51.86 18.63
CA ILE A 147 2.44 50.43 18.51
C ILE A 147 1.58 49.69 17.49
N VAL A 148 0.29 50.05 17.38
CA VAL A 148 -0.63 49.45 16.40
C VAL A 148 -0.32 49.98 14.99
N LYS A 149 -0.09 51.28 14.85
CA LYS A 149 0.26 51.91 13.56
C LYS A 149 1.58 51.34 13.03
N GLU A 150 2.60 51.33 13.87
CA GLU A 150 3.95 50.85 13.56
C GLU A 150 3.95 49.35 13.28
N GLY A 151 3.30 48.54 14.13
CA GLY A 151 3.24 47.09 13.91
C GLY A 151 2.46 46.69 12.66
N THR A 152 1.36 47.40 12.35
CA THR A 152 0.61 47.19 11.10
C THR A 152 1.48 47.52 9.89
N VAL A 153 2.17 48.66 9.90
CA VAL A 153 3.10 49.04 8.81
C VAL A 153 4.24 48.03 8.71
N ALA A 154 4.83 47.61 9.83
CA ALA A 154 5.97 46.68 9.85
C ALA A 154 5.65 45.34 9.18
N VAL A 155 4.41 44.86 9.31
CA VAL A 155 4.00 43.51 8.88
C VAL A 155 3.26 43.51 7.55
N GLU A 156 2.39 44.50 7.30
CA GLU A 156 1.56 44.55 6.09
C GLU A 156 2.23 45.31 4.94
N ASP A 157 3.03 46.35 5.23
CA ASP A 157 3.63 47.20 4.20
C ASP A 157 4.81 48.03 4.74
N LYS A 158 5.98 47.40 4.92
CA LYS A 158 7.17 48.06 5.50
C LYS A 158 7.62 49.33 4.78
N ASN A 159 7.26 49.47 3.50
CA ASN A 159 7.61 50.61 2.66
C ASN A 159 6.45 51.61 2.52
N PHE A 160 5.40 51.49 3.34
CA PHE A 160 4.15 52.24 3.19
C PHE A 160 4.37 53.74 2.99
N TYR A 161 5.25 54.35 3.76
CA TYR A 161 5.55 55.79 3.67
C TYR A 161 6.47 56.19 2.51
N ARG A 162 7.03 55.24 1.76
CA ARG A 162 8.03 55.47 0.70
C ARG A 162 7.49 55.27 -0.72
N HIS A 163 6.40 54.54 -0.87
CA HIS A 163 5.78 54.30 -2.19
C HIS A 163 4.50 55.13 -2.38
N PHE A 164 4.00 55.17 -3.62
CA PHE A 164 2.78 55.90 -3.99
C PHE A 164 1.76 54.94 -4.63
N GLY A 165 0.78 54.50 -3.83
CA GLY A 165 -0.28 53.54 -4.17
C GLY A 165 0.20 52.10 -4.37
N LEU A 166 1.29 51.91 -5.12
CA LEU A 166 1.90 50.63 -5.49
C LEU A 166 3.38 50.60 -5.09
N ASP A 167 3.82 49.50 -4.45
CA ASP A 167 5.25 49.23 -4.27
C ASP A 167 5.81 48.52 -5.51
N PHE A 168 6.22 49.28 -6.52
CA PHE A 168 6.82 48.71 -7.74
C PHE A 168 8.09 47.89 -7.48
N ARG A 169 8.88 48.26 -6.45
CA ARG A 169 10.06 47.47 -6.05
C ARG A 169 9.65 46.16 -5.39
N GLY A 170 8.57 46.20 -4.60
CA GLY A 170 7.93 45.02 -4.01
C GLY A 170 7.37 44.07 -5.07
N ILE A 171 6.61 44.60 -6.04
CA ILE A 171 6.03 43.84 -7.16
C ILE A 171 7.12 43.19 -8.02
N LEU A 172 8.16 43.94 -8.38
CA LEU A 172 9.26 43.40 -9.18
C LEU A 172 10.05 42.32 -8.42
N ARG A 173 10.28 42.52 -7.12
CA ARG A 173 10.93 41.52 -6.26
C ARG A 173 10.11 40.24 -6.17
N ALA A 174 8.80 40.36 -5.95
CA ALA A 174 7.89 39.23 -5.89
C ALA A 174 7.86 38.47 -7.24
N ALA A 175 7.77 39.19 -8.37
CA ALA A 175 7.78 38.58 -9.70
C ALA A 175 9.11 37.85 -10.01
N ILE A 176 10.26 38.41 -9.59
CA ILE A 176 11.56 37.74 -9.73
C ILE A 176 11.63 36.50 -8.84
N HIS A 177 11.22 36.62 -7.57
CA HIS A 177 11.20 35.49 -6.65
C HIS A 177 10.32 34.34 -7.17
N ASP A 178 9.13 34.64 -7.70
CA ASP A 178 8.21 33.63 -8.26
C ASP A 178 8.77 32.90 -9.50
N ILE A 179 9.62 33.56 -10.29
CA ILE A 179 10.25 32.95 -11.47
C ILE A 179 11.43 32.04 -11.08
N PHE A 180 12.18 32.39 -10.04
CA PHE A 180 13.36 31.63 -9.59
C PHE A 180 13.06 30.57 -8.52
N HIS A 181 11.95 30.69 -7.79
CA HIS A 181 11.53 29.74 -6.78
C HIS A 181 10.17 29.14 -7.14
N LEU A 182 10.19 28.02 -7.86
CA LEU A 182 8.99 27.20 -8.12
C LEU A 182 8.38 26.70 -6.80
N GLY A 183 7.36 27.40 -6.30
CA GLY A 183 6.30 26.81 -5.48
C GLY A 183 6.32 27.02 -3.96
N ARG A 184 7.25 27.81 -3.39
CA ARG A 184 7.17 28.17 -1.95
C ARG A 184 6.66 29.60 -1.75
N GLY A 185 5.36 29.71 -1.47
CA GLY A 185 4.72 30.83 -0.77
C GLY A 185 4.82 32.22 -1.40
N LEU A 186 3.69 32.73 -1.92
CA LEU A 186 3.52 34.12 -2.33
C LEU A 186 3.83 35.07 -1.15
N GLU A 187 4.96 35.78 -1.17
CA GLU A 187 5.11 37.01 -0.40
C GLU A 187 4.13 38.05 -0.94
N GLY A 188 3.25 38.57 -0.08
CA GLY A 188 2.16 39.46 -0.46
C GLY A 188 2.66 40.79 -1.01
N GLY A 189 2.69 40.95 -2.34
CA GLY A 189 3.08 42.20 -3.00
C GLY A 189 2.00 43.30 -3.03
N SER A 190 0.96 43.25 -2.17
CA SER A 190 -0.11 44.27 -2.13
C SER A 190 0.13 45.29 -1.02
N THR A 191 0.02 46.59 -1.33
CA THR A 191 0.20 47.69 -0.37
C THR A 191 -0.98 47.85 0.58
N LEU A 192 -0.78 48.50 1.73
CA LEU A 192 -1.87 48.81 2.68
C LEU A 192 -3.03 49.54 2.01
N THR A 193 -2.73 50.48 1.11
CA THR A 193 -3.77 51.22 0.35
C THR A 193 -4.53 50.29 -0.60
N GLN A 194 -3.87 49.35 -1.27
CA GLN A 194 -4.56 48.34 -2.08
C GLN A 194 -5.45 47.45 -1.21
N GLN A 195 -4.99 47.07 -0.02
CA GLN A 195 -5.79 46.28 0.93
C GLN A 195 -7.01 47.06 1.43
N PHE A 196 -6.85 48.35 1.74
CA PHE A 196 -7.94 49.25 2.11
C PHE A 196 -9.00 49.29 1.01
N VAL A 197 -8.61 49.65 -0.22
CA VAL A 197 -9.51 49.73 -1.39
C VAL A 197 -10.21 48.40 -1.66
N LYS A 198 -9.48 47.29 -1.61
CA LYS A 198 -10.03 45.93 -1.76
C LYS A 198 -11.16 45.68 -0.76
N ASN A 199 -10.97 46.10 0.49
CA ASN A 199 -11.92 45.82 1.57
C ASN A 199 -13.08 46.82 1.62
N THR A 200 -12.92 48.06 1.13
CA THR A 200 -13.90 49.14 1.30
C THR A 200 -14.67 49.49 0.04
N LEU A 201 -14.01 49.51 -1.12
CA LEU A 201 -14.54 50.05 -2.38
C LEU A 201 -14.96 48.98 -3.40
N ILE A 202 -14.43 47.77 -3.29
CA ILE A 202 -14.67 46.71 -4.27
C ILE A 202 -15.63 45.67 -3.72
N ALA A 203 -16.82 45.58 -4.31
CA ALA A 203 -17.86 44.65 -3.89
C ALA A 203 -17.62 43.20 -4.35
N SER A 204 -16.88 42.97 -5.44
CA SER A 204 -16.71 41.64 -6.02
C SER A 204 -15.65 40.80 -5.28
N PRO A 205 -16.00 39.61 -4.76
CA PRO A 205 -15.05 38.73 -4.08
C PRO A 205 -14.13 37.96 -5.06
N LYS A 206 -14.49 37.86 -6.35
CA LYS A 206 -13.75 37.07 -7.35
C LYS A 206 -12.35 37.65 -7.62
N ARG A 207 -11.31 36.83 -7.44
CA ARG A 207 -9.91 37.19 -7.73
C ARG A 207 -9.63 37.19 -9.24
N THR A 208 -9.92 38.29 -9.94
CA THR A 208 -9.59 38.47 -11.36
C THR A 208 -8.48 39.51 -11.56
N LEU A 209 -7.75 39.39 -12.68
CA LEU A 209 -6.74 40.40 -13.06
C LEU A 209 -7.39 41.78 -13.24
N SER A 210 -8.60 41.82 -13.81
CA SER A 210 -9.41 43.04 -13.92
C SER A 210 -9.65 43.69 -12.55
N ARG A 211 -10.06 42.92 -11.53
CA ARG A 211 -10.24 43.42 -10.16
C ARG A 211 -8.93 43.98 -9.60
N LYS A 212 -7.80 43.28 -9.81
CA LYS A 212 -6.49 43.73 -9.34
C LYS A 212 -6.02 45.03 -10.00
N ILE A 213 -6.32 45.24 -11.29
CA ILE A 213 -6.07 46.50 -11.97
C ILE A 213 -6.95 47.61 -11.38
N LYS A 214 -8.22 47.34 -11.11
CA LYS A 214 -9.13 48.29 -10.43
C LYS A 214 -8.63 48.66 -9.03
N GLU A 215 -8.16 47.69 -8.23
CA GLU A 215 -7.52 47.93 -6.92
C GLU A 215 -6.32 48.87 -7.05
N ALA A 216 -5.45 48.64 -8.03
CA ALA A 216 -4.26 49.44 -8.26
C ALA A 216 -4.57 50.89 -8.63
N ILE A 217 -5.52 51.11 -9.55
CA ILE A 217 -5.93 52.47 -9.97
C ILE A 217 -6.56 53.23 -8.80
N LEU A 218 -7.51 52.62 -8.10
CA LEU A 218 -8.16 53.22 -6.94
C LEU A 218 -7.19 53.46 -5.79
N ALA A 219 -6.18 52.61 -5.58
CA ALA A 219 -5.16 52.83 -4.56
C ALA A 219 -4.30 54.07 -4.86
N MET A 220 -3.88 54.24 -6.12
CA MET A 220 -3.19 55.46 -6.55
C MET A 220 -4.10 56.70 -6.40
N GLU A 221 -5.38 56.57 -6.74
CA GLU A 221 -6.35 57.66 -6.60
C GLU A 221 -6.57 58.06 -5.13
N VAL A 222 -6.73 57.10 -4.22
CA VAL A 222 -6.86 57.36 -2.78
C VAL A 222 -5.64 58.10 -2.23
N GLU A 223 -4.43 57.75 -2.65
CA GLU A 223 -3.20 58.45 -2.23
C GLU A 223 -3.00 59.83 -2.87
N LEU A 224 -3.69 60.16 -3.96
CA LEU A 224 -3.74 61.54 -4.47
C LEU A 224 -4.60 62.45 -3.57
N PHE A 225 -5.65 61.90 -2.95
CA PHE A 225 -6.62 62.68 -2.18
C PHE A 225 -6.38 62.67 -0.66
N TYR A 226 -5.72 61.64 -0.13
CA TYR A 226 -5.52 61.45 1.30
C TYR A 226 -4.04 61.26 1.65
N SER A 227 -3.61 61.84 2.77
CA SER A 227 -2.26 61.60 3.30
C SER A 227 -2.08 60.16 3.78
N LYS A 228 -0.83 59.67 3.82
CA LYS A 228 -0.50 58.31 4.30
C LYS A 228 -1.07 58.02 5.68
N ASP A 229 -0.97 58.98 6.60
CA ASP A 229 -1.52 58.84 7.94
C ASP A 229 -3.05 58.79 7.94
N ALA A 230 -3.72 59.60 7.11
CA ALA A 230 -5.17 59.54 6.99
C ALA A 230 -5.63 58.18 6.43
N ILE A 231 -4.89 57.61 5.47
CA ILE A 231 -5.15 56.28 4.91
C ILE A 231 -4.96 55.20 5.97
N LEU A 232 -3.87 55.25 6.74
CA LEU A 232 -3.62 54.29 7.82
C LEU A 232 -4.71 54.37 8.91
N THR A 233 -5.12 55.59 9.30
CA THR A 233 -6.24 55.78 10.24
C THR A 233 -7.55 55.25 9.68
N MET A 234 -7.88 55.51 8.41
CA MET A 234 -9.08 54.96 7.78
C MET A 234 -9.03 53.43 7.70
N TYR A 235 -7.87 52.86 7.37
CA TYR A 235 -7.63 51.42 7.33
C TYR A 235 -7.91 50.78 8.69
N LEU A 236 -7.21 51.25 9.73
CA LEU A 236 -7.34 50.71 11.09
C LEU A 236 -8.73 50.88 11.71
N ASN A 237 -9.57 51.78 11.19
CA ASN A 237 -10.96 51.94 11.63
C ASN A 237 -11.97 51.12 10.80
N GLN A 238 -11.60 50.64 9.61
CA GLN A 238 -12.55 50.01 8.67
C GLN A 238 -12.29 48.55 8.36
N ILE A 239 -11.08 48.04 8.60
CA ILE A 239 -10.78 46.64 8.33
C ILE A 239 -11.48 45.70 9.33
N PRO A 240 -11.85 44.49 8.88
CA PRO A 240 -12.34 43.46 9.77
C PRO A 240 -11.20 42.88 10.63
N TYR A 241 -11.45 42.76 11.94
CA TYR A 241 -10.62 42.03 12.89
C TYR A 241 -11.27 40.70 13.33
N GLY A 242 -12.39 40.32 12.71
CA GLY A 242 -13.13 39.10 13.04
C GLY A 242 -14.10 39.32 14.21
N SER A 243 -14.91 38.30 14.53
CA SER A 243 -15.90 38.38 15.63
C SER A 243 -16.83 39.60 15.59
N ASN A 244 -17.16 40.08 14.38
CA ASN A 244 -17.96 41.28 14.11
C ASN A 244 -17.30 42.61 14.54
N ALA A 245 -16.02 42.60 14.91
CA ALA A 245 -15.24 43.80 15.21
C ALA A 245 -14.66 44.41 13.92
N TYR A 246 -15.12 45.61 13.60
CA TYR A 246 -14.56 46.43 12.52
C TYR A 246 -13.87 47.64 13.11
N GLY A 247 -12.57 47.76 12.84
CA GLY A 247 -11.71 48.77 13.43
C GLY A 247 -11.05 48.34 14.74
N ILE A 248 -9.90 48.93 15.02
CA ILE A 248 -9.02 48.53 16.13
C ILE A 248 -9.67 48.73 17.50
N GLU A 249 -10.44 49.80 17.69
CA GLU A 249 -11.12 50.08 18.96
C GLU A 249 -12.16 49.02 19.30
N ALA A 250 -12.99 48.68 18.30
CA ALA A 250 -13.97 47.61 18.43
C ALA A 250 -13.31 46.27 18.72
N ALA A 251 -12.17 46.00 18.08
CA ALA A 251 -11.42 44.76 18.29
C ALA A 251 -10.83 44.70 19.72
N ALA A 252 -10.26 45.79 20.22
CA ALA A 252 -9.75 45.89 21.58
C ALA A 252 -10.84 45.62 22.62
N GLN A 253 -12.02 46.21 22.42
CA GLN A 253 -13.18 45.98 23.30
C GLN A 253 -13.71 44.55 23.18
N THR A 254 -13.78 44.00 21.97
CA THR A 254 -14.31 42.65 21.71
C THR A 254 -13.43 41.57 22.32
N TYR A 255 -12.11 41.64 22.10
CA TYR A 255 -11.19 40.58 22.49
C TYR A 255 -10.63 40.73 23.90
N PHE A 256 -10.47 41.96 24.39
CA PHE A 256 -9.79 42.25 25.67
C PHE A 256 -10.62 43.12 26.62
N ASN A 257 -11.78 43.63 26.21
CA ASN A 257 -12.58 44.61 26.97
C ASN A 257 -11.76 45.85 27.40
N LYS A 258 -10.92 46.34 26.49
CA LYS A 258 -10.06 47.52 26.67
C LYS A 258 -10.28 48.54 25.56
N HIS A 259 -9.94 49.80 25.81
CA HIS A 259 -9.74 50.76 24.73
C HIS A 259 -8.44 50.46 23.98
N ALA A 260 -8.36 50.79 22.69
CA ALA A 260 -7.17 50.52 21.88
C ALA A 260 -5.90 51.15 22.48
N LYS A 261 -6.02 52.36 23.06
CA LYS A 261 -4.93 53.08 23.74
C LYS A 261 -4.34 52.34 24.95
N ASP A 262 -5.09 51.42 25.55
CA ASP A 262 -4.73 50.70 26.78
C ASP A 262 -4.21 49.27 26.50
N LEU A 263 -4.00 48.91 25.23
CA LEU A 263 -3.48 47.61 24.83
C LEU A 263 -2.01 47.43 25.22
N SER A 264 -1.67 46.24 25.73
CA SER A 264 -0.27 45.83 25.87
C SER A 264 0.38 45.58 24.50
N LEU A 265 1.71 45.46 24.46
CA LEU A 265 2.44 45.10 23.23
C LEU A 265 2.01 43.73 22.68
N ALA A 266 1.78 42.75 23.56
CA ALA A 266 1.33 41.43 23.14
C ALA A 266 -0.13 41.45 22.63
N GLU A 267 -1.02 42.18 23.30
CA GLU A 267 -2.42 42.35 22.88
C GLU A 267 -2.51 43.08 21.53
N ALA A 268 -1.75 44.17 21.37
CA ALA A 268 -1.66 44.89 20.10
C ALA A 268 -1.12 44.00 18.98
N ALA A 269 -0.07 43.20 19.24
CA ALA A 269 0.49 42.27 18.26
C ALA A 269 -0.51 41.20 17.81
N VAL A 270 -1.38 40.71 18.72
CA VAL A 270 -2.49 39.83 18.36
C VAL A 270 -3.47 40.53 17.44
N LEU A 271 -3.93 41.74 17.79
CA LEU A 271 -4.88 42.46 16.93
C LEU A 271 -4.26 42.78 15.55
N ILE A 272 -2.97 43.08 15.47
CA ILE A 272 -2.24 43.29 14.20
C ILE A 272 -2.15 42.00 13.37
N ALA A 273 -2.14 40.82 14.00
CA ALA A 273 -2.12 39.54 13.31
C ALA A 273 -3.44 39.19 12.62
N LEU A 274 -4.58 39.61 13.19
CA LEU A 274 -5.92 39.20 12.74
C LEU A 274 -6.29 39.62 11.30
N PRO A 275 -6.05 40.85 10.82
CA PRO A 275 -6.51 41.34 9.51
C PRO A 275 -6.11 40.48 8.30
N LYS A 276 -5.03 39.71 8.40
CA LYS A 276 -4.57 38.81 7.33
C LYS A 276 -5.63 37.75 6.97
N ALA A 277 -6.27 37.17 7.98
CA ALA A 277 -7.34 36.18 7.84
C ALA A 277 -8.18 36.14 9.13
N PRO A 278 -9.10 37.10 9.33
CA PRO A 278 -9.73 37.34 10.64
C PRO A 278 -10.52 36.17 11.21
N THR A 279 -11.24 35.43 10.36
CA THR A 279 -11.97 34.21 10.77
C THR A 279 -11.01 33.07 11.12
N TYR A 280 -9.94 32.90 10.34
CA TYR A 280 -8.95 31.84 10.52
C TYR A 280 -8.14 32.04 11.81
N TYR A 281 -7.54 33.23 11.99
CA TYR A 281 -6.74 33.57 13.15
C TYR A 281 -7.58 33.97 14.37
N SER A 282 -8.86 33.61 14.44
CA SER A 282 -9.71 33.97 15.57
C SER A 282 -9.22 33.28 16.85
N PRO A 283 -9.12 33.98 18.00
CA PRO A 283 -8.82 33.35 19.28
C PRO A 283 -9.96 32.46 19.81
N TYR A 284 -11.11 32.46 19.12
CA TYR A 284 -12.26 31.61 19.40
C TYR A 284 -12.38 30.44 18.40
N GLY A 285 -11.45 30.32 17.46
CA GLY A 285 -11.41 29.26 16.45
C GLY A 285 -10.44 28.14 16.83
N THR A 286 -10.08 27.35 15.82
CA THR A 286 -9.22 26.17 15.97
C THR A 286 -7.74 26.41 15.71
N HIS A 287 -7.39 27.59 15.17
CA HIS A 287 -6.04 27.91 14.70
C HIS A 287 -5.33 28.87 15.66
N THR A 288 -5.50 28.64 16.97
CA THR A 288 -4.95 29.48 18.04
C THR A 288 -3.42 29.44 18.02
N ASP A 289 -2.82 28.28 17.75
CA ASP A 289 -1.37 28.13 17.67
C ASP A 289 -0.80 28.94 16.50
N GLU A 290 -1.46 28.92 15.35
CA GLU A 290 -1.09 29.73 14.19
C GLU A 290 -1.31 31.23 14.42
N LEU A 291 -2.34 31.61 15.20
CA LEU A 291 -2.51 32.98 15.66
C LEU A 291 -1.32 33.41 16.53
N PHE A 292 -0.92 32.62 17.52
CA PHE A 292 0.22 32.94 18.39
C PHE A 292 1.54 32.96 17.62
N ALA A 293 1.76 32.02 16.69
CA ALA A 293 2.92 32.07 15.81
C ALA A 293 2.93 33.34 14.93
N ARG A 294 1.76 33.81 14.50
CA ARG A 294 1.63 35.08 13.77
C ARG A 294 1.84 36.29 14.67
N LYS A 295 1.37 36.28 15.92
CA LYS A 295 1.67 37.29 16.95
C LYS A 295 3.17 37.43 17.15
N ASP A 296 3.87 36.31 17.32
CA ASP A 296 5.31 36.29 17.53
C ASP A 296 6.05 36.82 16.29
N TYR A 297 5.60 36.47 15.09
CA TYR A 297 6.09 37.05 13.84
C TYR A 297 5.92 38.57 13.77
N VAL A 298 4.79 39.11 14.24
CA VAL A 298 4.58 40.57 14.30
C VAL A 298 5.61 41.23 15.21
N LEU A 299 5.81 40.67 16.41
CA LEU A 299 6.78 41.16 17.39
C LEU A 299 8.22 41.12 16.81
N ASP A 300 8.58 40.04 16.14
CA ASP A 300 9.89 39.91 15.50
C ASP A 300 10.10 40.96 14.40
N LYS A 301 9.10 41.19 13.55
CA LYS A 301 9.19 42.22 12.49
C LYS A 301 9.28 43.62 13.04
N MET A 302 8.60 43.91 14.14
CA MET A 302 8.71 45.21 14.82
C MET A 302 10.11 45.39 15.43
N ALA A 303 10.69 44.35 16.02
CA ALA A 303 12.04 44.40 16.58
C ALA A 303 13.13 44.53 15.51
N GLU A 304 13.03 43.77 14.42
CA GLU A 304 13.94 43.84 13.28
C GLU A 304 13.98 45.23 12.63
N GLN A 305 12.84 45.93 12.61
CA GLN A 305 12.70 47.25 12.00
C GLN A 305 12.97 48.40 12.98
N GLY A 306 13.27 48.09 14.26
CA GLY A 306 13.65 49.07 15.27
C GLY A 306 12.49 49.81 15.94
N TYR A 307 11.24 49.38 15.75
CA TYR A 307 10.08 49.94 16.45
C TYR A 307 10.03 49.55 17.93
N ILE A 308 10.54 48.36 18.26
CA ILE A 308 10.71 47.87 19.63
C ILE A 308 12.10 47.25 19.81
N THR A 309 12.54 47.10 21.05
CA THR A 309 13.77 46.35 21.36
C THR A 309 13.54 44.85 21.31
N LYS A 310 14.60 44.06 21.04
CA LYS A 310 14.54 42.59 21.10
C LYS A 310 14.05 42.09 22.47
N THR A 311 14.47 42.75 23.55
CA THR A 311 14.05 42.40 24.91
C THR A 311 12.54 42.60 25.12
N GLN A 312 11.97 43.69 24.60
CA GLN A 312 10.52 43.93 24.64
C GLN A 312 9.75 42.88 23.81
N ALA A 313 10.25 42.51 22.64
CA ALA A 313 9.65 41.46 21.81
C ALA A 313 9.62 40.12 22.57
N GLU A 314 10.75 39.69 23.13
CA GLU A 314 10.84 38.42 23.89
C GLU A 314 9.97 38.42 25.17
N ALA A 315 9.83 39.58 25.83
CA ALA A 315 8.89 39.72 26.95
C ALA A 315 7.42 39.57 26.51
N ALA A 316 7.02 40.24 25.42
CA ALA A 316 5.66 40.19 24.89
C ALA A 316 5.27 38.82 24.28
N LYS A 317 6.24 38.06 23.76
CA LYS A 317 6.00 36.67 23.31
C LYS A 317 5.55 35.77 24.46
N LYS A 318 6.16 35.94 25.65
CA LYS A 318 5.91 35.16 26.86
C LYS A 318 4.68 35.62 27.66
N GLU A 319 4.11 36.78 27.33
CA GLU A 319 2.91 37.30 27.98
C GLU A 319 1.72 36.36 27.75
N LYS A 320 1.07 35.93 28.84
CA LYS A 320 -0.16 35.13 28.78
C LYS A 320 -1.35 36.06 28.55
N LEU A 321 -2.00 35.90 27.40
CA LEU A 321 -3.14 36.71 27.01
C LEU A 321 -4.45 36.11 27.55
N HIS A 322 -5.35 36.98 28.02
CA HIS A 322 -6.68 36.59 28.45
C HIS A 322 -7.73 37.19 27.51
N PHE A 323 -8.39 36.33 26.73
CA PHE A 323 -9.45 36.75 25.83
C PHE A 323 -10.81 36.71 26.53
N ILE A 324 -11.64 37.71 26.26
CA ILE A 324 -13.01 37.76 26.78
C ILE A 324 -13.82 36.60 26.17
N PRO A 325 -14.47 35.73 26.97
CA PRO A 325 -15.30 34.65 26.45
C PRO A 325 -16.52 35.18 25.68
N ARG A 326 -16.83 34.57 24.53
CA ARG A 326 -18.05 34.87 23.77
C ARG A 326 -19.27 34.28 24.48
N ARG A 327 -20.29 35.11 24.73
CA ARG A 327 -21.62 34.68 25.24
C ARG A 327 -22.73 34.95 24.24
N GLU A 328 -22.47 34.73 22.95
CA GLU A 328 -23.52 34.77 21.94
C GLU A 328 -24.31 33.45 21.99
N SER A 329 -25.63 33.51 21.77
CA SER A 329 -26.45 32.30 21.60
C SER A 329 -26.10 31.68 20.24
N ILE A 330 -25.25 30.65 20.27
CA ILE A 330 -24.84 29.87 19.12
C ILE A 330 -25.17 28.41 19.38
N ILE A 331 -25.88 27.81 18.44
CA ILE A 331 -26.20 26.39 18.45
C ILE A 331 -25.18 25.68 17.57
N ALA A 332 -24.69 24.52 18.02
CA ALA A 332 -23.67 23.74 17.31
C ALA A 332 -22.39 24.56 16.98
N PRO A 333 -21.72 25.18 17.98
CA PRO A 333 -20.68 26.18 17.74
C PRO A 333 -19.52 25.70 16.87
N HIS A 334 -19.06 24.45 17.06
CA HIS A 334 -18.01 23.85 16.25
C HIS A 334 -18.39 23.76 14.76
N PHE A 335 -19.61 23.31 14.48
CA PHE A 335 -20.11 23.20 13.12
C PHE A 335 -20.33 24.57 12.46
N VAL A 336 -20.92 25.51 13.21
CA VAL A 336 -21.15 26.87 12.71
C VAL A 336 -19.84 27.58 12.38
N MET A 337 -18.82 27.47 13.23
CA MET A 337 -17.51 28.06 12.96
C MET A 337 -16.82 27.38 11.77
N TYR A 338 -16.97 26.07 11.63
CA TYR A 338 -16.51 25.34 10.44
C TYR A 338 -17.19 25.85 9.15
N VAL A 339 -18.51 26.00 9.14
CA VAL A 339 -19.27 26.56 8.02
C VAL A 339 -18.85 27.99 7.71
N ARG A 340 -18.65 28.82 8.74
CA ARG A 340 -18.18 30.20 8.57
C ARG A 340 -16.81 30.24 7.90
N GLU A 341 -15.87 29.39 8.31
CA GLU A 341 -14.55 29.32 7.67
C GLU A 341 -14.65 28.90 6.20
N LEU A 342 -15.49 27.91 5.88
CA LEU A 342 -15.76 27.49 4.49
C LEU A 342 -16.33 28.65 3.65
N LEU A 343 -17.33 29.36 4.17
CA LEU A 343 -17.94 30.51 3.51
C LEU A 343 -16.92 31.63 3.31
N THR A 344 -16.13 31.96 4.33
CA THR A 344 -15.14 33.04 4.26
C THR A 344 -14.02 32.69 3.27
N SER A 345 -13.58 31.43 3.23
CA SER A 345 -12.59 30.97 2.25
C SER A 345 -13.10 31.12 0.81
N LYS A 346 -14.38 30.82 0.58
CA LYS A 346 -15.02 30.85 -0.76
C LYS A 346 -15.46 32.25 -1.22
N TYR A 347 -16.10 32.99 -0.33
CA TYR A 347 -16.79 34.26 -0.63
C TYR A 347 -16.09 35.50 -0.06
N GLY A 348 -15.12 35.32 0.82
CA GLY A 348 -14.40 36.41 1.49
C GLY A 348 -15.14 37.00 2.70
N GLU A 349 -14.38 37.55 3.63
CA GLU A 349 -14.86 38.07 4.92
C GLU A 349 -16.04 39.06 4.79
N ARG A 350 -15.95 39.98 3.84
CA ARG A 350 -16.93 41.04 3.68
C ARG A 350 -18.29 40.49 3.27
N LEU A 351 -18.35 39.63 2.24
CA LEU A 351 -19.63 39.11 1.76
C LEU A 351 -20.32 38.26 2.84
N VAL A 352 -19.54 37.47 3.59
CA VAL A 352 -20.07 36.64 4.68
C VAL A 352 -20.57 37.47 5.84
N SER A 353 -19.89 38.57 6.19
CA SER A 353 -20.26 39.36 7.37
C SER A 353 -21.32 40.42 7.11
N THR A 354 -21.41 40.96 5.89
CA THR A 354 -22.29 42.11 5.58
C THR A 354 -23.20 41.91 4.37
N GLY A 355 -23.10 40.78 3.69
CA GLY A 355 -23.84 40.50 2.46
C GLY A 355 -25.28 40.00 2.64
N GLY A 356 -25.75 39.84 3.88
CA GLY A 356 -27.10 39.33 4.16
C GLY A 356 -27.34 37.93 3.59
N LEU A 357 -26.36 37.03 3.69
CA LEU A 357 -26.49 35.69 3.12
C LEU A 357 -27.44 34.84 3.97
N LYS A 358 -28.23 33.98 3.32
CA LYS A 358 -28.98 32.91 3.99
C LYS A 358 -28.37 31.57 3.62
N VAL A 359 -27.83 30.87 4.62
CA VAL A 359 -27.06 29.63 4.43
C VAL A 359 -27.80 28.47 5.04
N THR A 360 -28.34 27.58 4.22
CA THR A 360 -28.90 26.29 4.65
C THR A 360 -27.79 25.25 4.69
N THR A 361 -27.57 24.66 5.86
CA THR A 361 -26.52 23.67 6.10
C THR A 361 -27.05 22.24 6.07
N THR A 362 -26.15 21.26 6.19
CA THR A 362 -26.49 19.84 6.28
C THR A 362 -26.87 19.38 7.68
N LEU A 363 -26.60 20.20 8.69
CA LEU A 363 -26.76 19.83 10.10
C LEU A 363 -28.20 19.43 10.40
N ASP A 364 -28.38 18.28 11.05
CA ASP A 364 -29.64 17.87 11.64
C ASP A 364 -29.61 18.26 13.12
N LEU A 365 -30.41 19.27 13.51
CA LEU A 365 -30.35 19.78 14.87
C LEU A 365 -30.75 18.74 15.93
N ASN A 366 -31.60 17.77 15.60
CA ASN A 366 -31.96 16.71 16.54
C ASN A 366 -30.78 15.77 16.78
N GLN A 367 -30.09 15.35 15.72
CA GLN A 367 -28.88 14.54 15.87
C GLN A 367 -27.76 15.31 16.59
N GLN A 368 -27.59 16.60 16.30
CA GLN A 368 -26.63 17.43 17.01
C GLN A 368 -26.90 17.48 18.52
N LYS A 369 -28.16 17.69 18.92
CA LYS A 369 -28.54 17.70 20.34
C LYS A 369 -28.25 16.36 21.03
N LEU A 370 -28.54 15.24 20.36
CA LEU A 370 -28.19 13.91 20.86
C LEU A 370 -26.68 13.76 21.06
N ALA A 371 -25.87 14.22 20.09
CA ALA A 371 -24.41 14.19 20.19
C ALA A 371 -23.88 15.01 21.37
N GLU A 372 -24.40 16.22 21.57
CA GLU A 372 -24.06 17.08 22.70
C GLU A 372 -24.50 16.46 24.03
N GLU A 373 -25.69 15.86 24.10
CA GLU A 373 -26.22 15.19 25.30
C GLU A 373 -25.34 14.01 25.73
N VAL A 374 -24.97 13.12 24.80
CA VAL A 374 -24.13 11.97 25.16
C VAL A 374 -22.71 12.38 25.57
N ILE A 375 -22.15 13.43 24.94
CA ILE A 375 -20.84 13.97 25.32
C ILE A 375 -20.91 14.61 26.70
N ASN A 376 -21.98 15.35 27.02
CA ASN A 376 -22.18 15.94 28.34
C ASN A 376 -22.38 14.88 29.43
N LYS A 377 -23.04 13.76 29.10
CA LYS A 377 -23.19 12.61 30.00
C LYS A 377 -21.85 11.94 30.32
N TRP A 378 -21.07 11.61 29.30
CA TRP A 378 -19.84 10.81 29.45
C TRP A 378 -18.60 11.64 29.76
N GLY A 379 -18.56 12.90 29.35
CA GLY A 379 -17.40 13.78 29.50
C GLY A 379 -16.87 13.89 30.94
N PRO A 380 -17.70 14.20 31.94
CA PRO A 380 -17.27 14.24 33.35
C PRO A 380 -16.84 12.87 33.89
N LEU A 381 -17.48 11.79 33.42
CA LEU A 381 -17.13 10.42 33.82
C LEU A 381 -15.76 10.02 33.28
N ASN A 382 -15.48 10.34 32.02
CA ASN A 382 -14.21 10.07 31.36
C ASN A 382 -13.07 10.92 31.96
N GLU A 383 -13.33 12.18 32.31
CA GLU A 383 -12.35 13.02 33.02
C GLU A 383 -12.00 12.41 34.38
N LYS A 384 -13.00 12.01 35.17
CA LYS A 384 -12.78 11.41 36.50
C LYS A 384 -12.09 10.04 36.44
N ARG A 385 -12.44 9.19 35.47
CA ARG A 385 -11.98 7.79 35.41
C ARG A 385 -10.67 7.61 34.64
N ALA A 386 -10.47 8.42 33.61
CA ALA A 386 -9.39 8.27 32.64
C ALA A 386 -8.51 9.53 32.52
N GLY A 387 -8.89 10.67 33.10
CA GLY A 387 -8.17 11.94 32.91
C GLY A 387 -8.39 12.55 31.52
N ALA A 388 -9.43 12.10 30.81
CA ALA A 388 -9.78 12.60 29.49
C ALA A 388 -10.66 13.85 29.62
N LYS A 389 -10.10 15.02 29.35
CA LYS A 389 -10.79 16.30 29.54
C LYS A 389 -11.72 16.65 28.38
N ASN A 390 -11.53 16.03 27.21
CA ASN A 390 -12.22 16.41 26.00
C ASN A 390 -12.72 15.20 25.18
N ALA A 391 -13.74 15.44 24.36
CA ALA A 391 -14.37 14.47 23.48
C ALA A 391 -14.95 15.16 22.25
N ALA A 392 -14.97 14.45 21.12
CA ALA A 392 -15.52 14.93 19.86
C ALA A 392 -16.34 13.83 19.18
N LEU A 393 -17.35 14.23 18.43
CA LEU A 393 -18.21 13.33 17.66
C LEU A 393 -18.54 13.99 16.31
N VAL A 394 -18.45 13.21 15.24
CA VAL A 394 -18.97 13.59 13.93
C VAL A 394 -19.84 12.47 13.37
N SER A 395 -20.97 12.84 12.79
CA SER A 395 -21.89 11.90 12.14
C SER A 395 -22.20 12.37 10.73
N LEU A 396 -22.15 11.46 9.76
CA LEU A 396 -22.38 11.75 8.34
C LEU A 396 -23.39 10.78 7.73
N ASP A 397 -24.08 11.26 6.69
CA ASP A 397 -24.80 10.40 5.75
C ASP A 397 -23.80 9.82 4.74
N PRO A 398 -23.59 8.49 4.70
CA PRO A 398 -22.59 7.88 3.84
C PRO A 398 -22.89 8.00 2.34
N LYS A 399 -24.16 8.18 1.96
CA LYS A 399 -24.60 8.26 0.55
C LYS A 399 -24.43 9.64 -0.07
N THR A 400 -24.22 10.65 0.76
CA THR A 400 -24.16 12.05 0.32
C THR A 400 -22.94 12.80 0.85
N GLY A 401 -22.24 12.25 1.84
CA GLY A 401 -21.15 12.93 2.55
C GLY A 401 -21.64 14.08 3.45
N GLN A 402 -22.95 14.25 3.61
CA GLN A 402 -23.52 15.35 4.39
C GLN A 402 -23.24 15.18 5.88
N ILE A 403 -22.71 16.22 6.53
CA ILE A 403 -22.43 16.23 7.96
C ILE A 403 -23.74 16.50 8.72
N LEU A 404 -24.19 15.51 9.48
CA LEU A 404 -25.46 15.54 10.21
C LEU A 404 -25.28 16.07 11.65
N ALA A 405 -24.14 15.78 12.27
CA ALA A 405 -23.76 16.29 13.58
C ALA A 405 -22.23 16.49 13.64
N MET A 406 -21.79 17.53 14.34
CA MET A 406 -20.37 17.82 14.57
C MET A 406 -20.21 18.52 15.93
N VAL A 407 -19.60 17.80 16.86
CA VAL A 407 -19.17 18.30 18.17
C VAL A 407 -17.65 18.16 18.24
N GLY A 408 -16.94 19.28 18.29
CA GLY A 408 -15.48 19.31 18.28
C GLY A 408 -14.83 19.21 19.65
N SER A 409 -15.59 19.45 20.72
CA SER A 409 -15.13 19.40 22.10
C SER A 409 -16.31 19.19 23.06
N ARG A 410 -16.01 18.82 24.31
CA ARG A 410 -17.01 18.62 25.37
C ARG A 410 -17.81 19.88 25.69
N ASP A 411 -17.14 21.02 25.77
CA ASP A 411 -17.77 22.31 26.04
C ASP A 411 -16.99 23.38 25.29
N TYR A 412 -17.62 23.97 24.27
CA TYR A 412 -17.01 24.96 23.39
C TYR A 412 -16.54 26.21 24.15
N PHE A 413 -17.25 26.60 25.20
CA PHE A 413 -16.99 27.85 25.92
C PHE A 413 -16.08 27.68 27.14
N ASN A 414 -15.57 26.47 27.38
CA ASN A 414 -14.71 26.20 28.51
C ASN A 414 -13.22 26.34 28.13
N PRO A 415 -12.55 27.44 28.52
CA PRO A 415 -11.15 27.64 28.19
C PRO A 415 -10.20 26.69 28.94
N ALA A 416 -10.64 26.06 30.04
CA ALA A 416 -9.77 25.16 30.82
C ALA A 416 -9.49 23.82 30.11
N ILE A 417 -10.22 23.52 29.03
CA ILE A 417 -10.07 22.31 28.23
C ILE A 417 -9.82 22.62 26.74
N ASP A 418 -9.48 23.87 26.43
CA ASP A 418 -9.37 24.40 25.06
C ASP A 418 -10.65 24.11 24.24
N GLY A 419 -11.81 24.46 24.81
CA GLY A 419 -13.13 24.12 24.27
C GLY A 419 -13.38 24.54 22.83
N ASN A 420 -12.75 25.61 22.37
CA ASN A 420 -12.88 26.16 21.02
C ASN A 420 -12.12 25.35 19.95
N VAL A 421 -11.21 24.44 20.34
CA VAL A 421 -10.55 23.53 19.41
C VAL A 421 -11.57 22.51 18.88
N ASN A 422 -11.77 22.50 17.56
CA ASN A 422 -12.59 21.50 16.90
C ASN A 422 -11.73 20.29 16.55
N VAL A 423 -11.77 19.26 17.41
CA VAL A 423 -10.97 18.05 17.22
C VAL A 423 -11.43 17.26 15.99
N THR A 424 -12.66 17.48 15.49
CA THR A 424 -13.11 16.81 14.26
C THR A 424 -12.25 17.14 13.04
N THR A 425 -11.61 18.31 13.04
CA THR A 425 -10.73 18.80 11.97
C THR A 425 -9.25 18.88 12.37
N ALA A 426 -8.92 18.60 13.63
CA ALA A 426 -7.55 18.57 14.14
C ALA A 426 -6.86 17.24 13.77
N LYS A 427 -5.53 17.28 13.65
CA LYS A 427 -4.70 16.09 13.40
C LYS A 427 -4.52 15.31 14.71
N ARG A 428 -4.90 14.03 14.71
CA ARG A 428 -4.77 13.12 15.85
C ARG A 428 -4.39 11.72 15.35
N GLN A 429 -3.68 10.95 16.16
CA GLN A 429 -3.30 9.59 15.78
C GLN A 429 -4.53 8.65 15.91
N PRO A 430 -4.96 7.93 14.85
CA PRO A 430 -6.19 7.13 14.87
C PRO A 430 -6.02 5.77 15.57
N GLY A 431 -4.78 5.38 15.89
CA GLY A 431 -4.50 4.05 16.42
C GLY A 431 -4.95 2.94 15.45
N SER A 432 -5.43 1.83 16.01
CA SER A 432 -5.97 0.67 15.26
C SER A 432 -7.21 0.96 14.40
N ALA A 433 -7.80 2.16 14.45
CA ALA A 433 -8.89 2.54 13.55
C ALA A 433 -8.45 2.67 12.08
N PHE A 434 -7.14 2.70 11.80
CA PHE A 434 -6.63 2.71 10.44
C PHE A 434 -6.62 1.32 9.77
N LYS A 435 -6.67 0.24 10.56
CA LYS A 435 -6.57 -1.15 10.07
C LYS A 435 -7.53 -1.49 8.92
N PRO A 436 -8.83 -1.15 8.96
CA PRO A 436 -9.77 -1.53 7.89
C PRO A 436 -9.34 -1.04 6.50
N ILE A 437 -8.68 0.12 6.39
CA ILE A 437 -8.19 0.63 5.09
C ILE A 437 -7.09 -0.29 4.54
N VAL A 438 -6.20 -0.79 5.40
CA VAL A 438 -5.12 -1.71 5.00
C VAL A 438 -5.69 -3.07 4.59
N TYR A 439 -6.64 -3.62 5.35
CA TYR A 439 -7.30 -4.88 4.99
C TYR A 439 -8.13 -4.75 3.70
N ALA A 440 -8.84 -3.62 3.51
CA ALA A 440 -9.52 -3.36 2.24
C ALA A 440 -8.56 -3.28 1.06
N THR A 441 -7.35 -2.74 1.27
CA THR A 441 -6.30 -2.75 0.24
C THR A 441 -5.80 -4.17 -0.06
N ALA A 442 -5.73 -5.04 0.96
CA ALA A 442 -5.37 -6.44 0.78
C ALA A 442 -6.41 -7.25 0.01
N PHE A 443 -7.70 -6.96 0.21
CA PHE A 443 -8.81 -7.66 -0.43
C PHE A 443 -8.94 -7.36 -1.94
N GLN A 444 -8.20 -6.37 -2.45
CA GLN A 444 -8.01 -6.17 -3.89
C GLN A 444 -7.11 -7.26 -4.51
N ASP A 445 -6.33 -7.96 -3.70
CA ASP A 445 -5.53 -9.12 -4.11
C ASP A 445 -6.29 -10.43 -3.72
N GLU A 446 -5.62 -11.57 -3.62
CA GLU A 446 -6.25 -12.87 -3.31
C GLU A 446 -6.51 -13.11 -1.78
N TRP A 447 -6.56 -12.05 -0.97
CA TRP A 447 -6.87 -12.14 0.47
C TRP A 447 -8.37 -11.99 0.72
N ALA A 448 -8.93 -12.82 1.59
CA ALA A 448 -10.35 -12.84 1.95
C ALA A 448 -10.54 -12.81 3.47
N PRO A 449 -11.76 -12.54 3.99
CA PRO A 449 -12.10 -12.71 5.41
C PRO A 449 -11.66 -14.06 6.00
N ALA A 450 -11.73 -15.12 5.20
CA ALA A 450 -11.36 -16.48 5.58
C ALA A 450 -9.85 -16.76 5.58
N SER A 451 -9.04 -15.94 4.91
CA SER A 451 -7.59 -16.14 4.83
C SER A 451 -6.97 -16.14 6.21
N VAL A 452 -5.95 -16.97 6.41
CA VAL A 452 -5.29 -17.13 7.72
C VAL A 452 -4.01 -16.31 7.78
N LEU A 453 -3.83 -15.61 8.91
CA LEU A 453 -2.60 -14.96 9.31
C LEU A 453 -2.13 -15.56 10.63
N PHE A 454 -0.83 -15.77 10.80
CA PHE A 454 -0.24 -16.27 12.03
C PHE A 454 0.01 -15.11 13.01
N ASP A 455 -0.78 -15.06 14.08
CA ASP A 455 -0.62 -14.21 15.25
C ASP A 455 0.43 -14.80 16.20
N LEU A 456 1.70 -14.72 15.81
CA LEU A 456 2.87 -15.20 16.55
C LEU A 456 3.94 -14.12 16.61
N GLU A 457 4.78 -14.12 17.65
CA GLU A 457 5.86 -13.15 17.77
C GLU A 457 6.70 -13.12 16.49
N THR A 458 6.72 -11.97 15.82
CA THR A 458 7.33 -11.80 14.49
C THR A 458 8.26 -10.60 14.52
N ASN A 459 9.48 -10.78 14.05
CA ASN A 459 10.45 -9.70 13.91
C ASN A 459 10.39 -9.12 12.49
N PHE A 460 10.02 -7.85 12.38
CA PHE A 460 9.85 -7.17 11.09
C PHE A 460 11.14 -6.49 10.60
N GLY A 461 12.28 -6.75 11.24
CA GLY A 461 13.56 -6.11 10.96
C GLY A 461 13.77 -4.84 11.78
N GLY A 462 15.04 -4.40 11.90
CA GLY A 462 15.39 -3.19 12.64
C GLY A 462 15.04 -3.22 14.14
N GLY A 463 14.79 -4.40 14.72
CA GLY A 463 14.35 -4.57 16.10
C GLY A 463 12.86 -4.32 16.33
N TYR A 464 12.05 -4.16 15.28
CA TYR A 464 10.62 -3.92 15.42
C TYR A 464 9.84 -5.24 15.63
N ILE A 465 9.44 -5.49 16.87
CA ILE A 465 8.67 -6.66 17.31
C ILE A 465 7.39 -6.17 18.00
N PRO A 466 6.29 -5.95 17.25
CA PRO A 466 5.02 -5.46 17.81
C PRO A 466 4.36 -6.54 18.68
N LYS A 467 3.62 -6.10 19.70
CA LYS A 467 2.80 -6.96 20.56
C LYS A 467 1.32 -6.67 20.40
N ASN A 468 0.50 -7.68 20.65
CA ASN A 468 -0.94 -7.49 20.82
C ASN A 468 -1.24 -6.71 22.10
N TYR A 469 -2.42 -6.08 22.15
CA TYR A 469 -2.82 -5.24 23.28
C TYR A 469 -2.84 -6.00 24.62
N ASP A 470 -3.13 -7.31 24.58
CA ASP A 470 -3.18 -8.19 25.74
C ASP A 470 -1.89 -9.00 25.95
N ASP A 471 -0.82 -8.69 25.20
CA ASP A 471 0.48 -9.36 25.20
C ASP A 471 0.42 -10.88 24.88
N LYS A 472 -0.69 -11.37 24.30
CA LYS A 472 -0.88 -12.78 23.93
C LYS A 472 -0.81 -13.00 22.43
N THR A 473 -0.29 -14.15 22.02
CA THR A 473 -0.32 -14.69 20.66
C THR A 473 -1.39 -15.77 20.56
N ARG A 474 -1.96 -15.96 19.37
CA ARG A 474 -3.09 -16.88 19.12
C ARG A 474 -2.79 -17.95 18.06
N GLY A 475 -1.61 -17.94 17.44
CA GLY A 475 -1.30 -18.86 16.35
C GLY A 475 -2.08 -18.49 15.09
N PRO A 476 -2.53 -19.45 14.27
CA PRO A 476 -3.30 -19.17 13.06
C PRO A 476 -4.65 -18.54 13.41
N VAL A 477 -4.94 -17.37 12.85
CA VAL A 477 -6.22 -16.67 12.97
C VAL A 477 -6.72 -16.23 11.61
N THR A 478 -8.03 -16.33 11.37
CA THR A 478 -8.62 -15.77 10.14
C THR A 478 -8.53 -14.24 10.15
N ILE A 479 -8.50 -13.61 8.98
CA ILE A 479 -8.57 -12.14 8.86
C ILE A 479 -9.84 -11.60 9.55
N ARG A 480 -10.98 -12.30 9.42
CA ARG A 480 -12.20 -11.97 10.17
C ARG A 480 -11.95 -11.89 11.67
N THR A 481 -11.28 -12.89 12.24
CA THR A 481 -10.94 -12.92 13.67
C THR A 481 -9.94 -11.82 14.02
N ALA A 482 -8.88 -11.66 13.23
CA ALA A 482 -7.80 -10.71 13.48
C ALA A 482 -8.28 -9.25 13.46
N LEU A 483 -9.06 -8.87 12.45
CA LEU A 483 -9.58 -7.51 12.31
C LEU A 483 -10.69 -7.21 13.34
N SER A 484 -11.61 -8.16 13.57
CA SER A 484 -12.69 -8.00 14.57
C SER A 484 -12.17 -7.83 15.99
N ASN A 485 -11.10 -8.56 16.35
CA ASN A 485 -10.43 -8.44 17.65
C ASN A 485 -9.31 -7.38 17.66
N SER A 486 -9.07 -6.71 16.53
CA SER A 486 -8.07 -5.66 16.40
C SER A 486 -6.64 -6.11 16.76
N LEU A 487 -6.24 -7.34 16.41
CA LEU A 487 -4.91 -7.87 16.69
C LEU A 487 -3.83 -7.06 15.96
N ASN A 488 -2.70 -6.80 16.62
CA ASN A 488 -1.64 -5.94 16.11
C ASN A 488 -0.70 -6.70 15.18
N ILE A 489 -0.24 -7.88 15.57
CA ILE A 489 0.74 -8.65 14.80
C ILE A 489 0.21 -8.97 13.39
N PRO A 490 -1.01 -9.54 13.22
CA PRO A 490 -1.55 -9.81 11.88
C PRO A 490 -1.76 -8.54 11.05
N ALA A 491 -2.11 -7.42 11.69
CA ALA A 491 -2.29 -6.15 10.97
C ALA A 491 -0.96 -5.60 10.43
N VAL A 492 0.13 -5.72 11.20
CA VAL A 492 1.49 -5.36 10.75
C VAL A 492 1.95 -6.29 9.63
N LYS A 493 1.67 -7.60 9.73
CA LYS A 493 1.90 -8.55 8.63
C LYS A 493 1.14 -8.13 7.37
N MET A 494 -0.14 -7.80 7.50
CA MET A 494 -0.96 -7.38 6.36
C MET A 494 -0.40 -6.13 5.68
N LEU A 495 0.03 -5.12 6.44
CA LEU A 495 0.68 -3.92 5.86
C LEU A 495 2.02 -4.27 5.18
N ALA A 496 2.81 -5.17 5.75
CA ALA A 496 4.07 -5.59 5.15
C ALA A 496 3.85 -6.35 3.82
N LEU A 497 2.80 -7.17 3.74
CA LEU A 497 2.42 -7.93 2.55
C LEU A 497 1.84 -7.03 1.44
N VAL A 498 0.99 -6.06 1.79
CA VAL A 498 0.40 -5.09 0.84
C VAL A 498 1.40 -4.01 0.41
N GLY A 499 2.28 -3.59 1.33
CA GLY A 499 3.21 -2.49 1.13
C GLY A 499 2.63 -1.11 1.53
N ILE A 500 3.50 -0.28 2.11
CA ILE A 500 3.13 1.04 2.67
C ILE A 500 2.64 2.00 1.57
N ASP A 501 3.26 2.00 0.39
CA ASP A 501 2.90 2.91 -0.71
C ASP A 501 1.47 2.65 -1.21
N ARG A 502 1.07 1.38 -1.37
CA ARG A 502 -0.31 1.00 -1.75
C ARG A 502 -1.30 1.45 -0.67
N ALA A 503 -1.00 1.18 0.60
CA ALA A 503 -1.85 1.59 1.71
C ALA A 503 -2.02 3.12 1.82
N LEU A 504 -0.96 3.91 1.63
CA LEU A 504 -1.03 5.37 1.63
C LEU A 504 -1.84 5.91 0.45
N ASN A 505 -1.67 5.34 -0.74
CA ASN A 505 -2.46 5.72 -1.91
C ASN A 505 -3.94 5.37 -1.72
N GLN A 506 -4.24 4.20 -1.17
CA GLN A 506 -5.62 3.82 -0.85
C GLN A 506 -6.21 4.76 0.20
N ALA A 507 -5.49 5.10 1.28
CA ALA A 507 -5.94 6.07 2.28
C ALA A 507 -6.30 7.44 1.66
N ARG A 508 -5.53 7.92 0.69
CA ARG A 508 -5.85 9.15 -0.08
C ARG A 508 -7.11 8.97 -0.93
N ASN A 509 -7.32 7.80 -1.54
CA ASN A 509 -8.55 7.51 -2.27
C ASN A 509 -9.78 7.50 -1.35
N PHE A 510 -9.61 7.04 -0.11
CA PHE A 510 -10.62 7.14 0.96
C PHE A 510 -10.81 8.58 1.50
N GLY A 511 -10.05 9.57 1.00
CA GLY A 511 -10.19 10.98 1.35
C GLY A 511 -9.34 11.46 2.52
N ILE A 512 -8.37 10.66 2.98
CA ILE A 512 -7.42 11.09 4.02
C ILE A 512 -6.34 11.97 3.38
N THR A 513 -6.27 13.23 3.79
CA THR A 513 -5.39 14.24 3.15
C THR A 513 -4.13 14.56 3.95
N THR A 514 -4.02 14.02 5.16
CA THR A 514 -2.96 14.37 6.12
C THR A 514 -1.71 13.48 6.02
N LEU A 515 -1.82 12.31 5.39
CA LEU A 515 -0.74 11.31 5.32
C LEU A 515 0.24 11.58 4.18
N ASN A 516 1.07 12.61 4.35
CA ASN A 516 1.94 13.18 3.31
C ASN A 516 3.45 12.98 3.56
N ARG A 517 3.84 12.24 4.60
CA ARG A 517 5.26 11.91 4.87
C ARG A 517 5.73 10.71 4.03
N SER A 518 7.04 10.48 3.97
CA SER A 518 7.61 9.35 3.21
C SER A 518 7.29 8.01 3.88
N LYS A 519 7.39 6.90 3.12
CA LYS A 519 7.16 5.56 3.66
C LYS A 519 8.18 5.17 4.73
N GLU A 520 9.41 5.67 4.63
CA GLU A 520 10.48 5.45 5.60
C GLU A 520 10.16 6.15 6.93
N GLU A 521 9.51 7.32 6.88
CA GLU A 521 9.10 8.05 8.08
C GLU A 521 7.92 7.38 8.81
N TYR A 522 6.98 6.76 8.09
CA TYR A 522 5.84 6.07 8.70
C TYR A 522 6.20 4.66 9.19
N GLY A 523 6.92 3.90 8.37
CA GLY A 523 7.21 2.48 8.60
C GLY A 523 5.95 1.61 8.76
N LEU A 524 6.16 0.36 9.20
CA LEU A 524 5.06 -0.60 9.40
C LEU A 524 4.16 -0.27 10.58
N SER A 525 4.56 0.66 11.45
CA SER A 525 3.73 1.16 12.54
C SER A 525 2.50 1.96 12.05
N LEU A 526 2.46 2.34 10.76
CA LEU A 526 1.34 3.07 10.15
C LEU A 526 0.00 2.36 10.33
N VAL A 527 -0.04 1.03 10.19
CA VAL A 527 -1.27 0.25 10.37
C VAL A 527 -1.82 0.29 11.80
N LEU A 528 -0.96 0.64 12.76
CA LEU A 528 -1.30 0.86 14.16
C LEU A 528 -1.57 2.34 14.46
N GLY A 529 -1.62 3.20 13.43
CA GLY A 529 -2.04 4.59 13.53
C GLY A 529 -0.95 5.59 13.90
N SER A 530 0.32 5.35 13.54
CA SER A 530 1.41 6.30 13.78
C SER A 530 1.30 7.61 12.97
N GLY A 531 0.52 7.59 11.88
CA GLY A 531 0.19 8.78 11.08
C GLY A 531 -1.06 9.49 11.59
N GLU A 532 -0.98 10.82 11.73
CA GLU A 532 -2.11 11.63 12.22
C GLU A 532 -3.14 11.91 11.12
N VAL A 533 -4.41 11.78 11.45
CA VAL A 533 -5.57 12.03 10.57
C VAL A 533 -6.60 12.93 11.26
N LYS A 534 -7.55 13.46 10.49
CA LYS A 534 -8.71 14.18 11.03
C LYS A 534 -9.85 13.20 11.28
N LEU A 535 -10.59 13.40 12.37
CA LEU A 535 -11.76 12.56 12.67
C LEU A 535 -12.84 12.66 11.59
N LEU A 536 -13.10 13.84 11.03
CA LEU A 536 -14.00 14.01 9.90
C LEU A 536 -13.58 13.19 8.67
N GLU A 537 -12.28 13.18 8.34
CA GLU A 537 -11.75 12.43 7.20
C GLU A 537 -11.83 10.92 7.44
N LEU A 538 -11.47 10.44 8.64
CA LEU A 538 -11.54 9.02 8.95
C LEU A 538 -12.98 8.51 9.06
N ALA A 539 -13.91 9.27 9.65
CA ALA A 539 -15.32 8.90 9.65
C ALA A 539 -15.88 8.83 8.22
N ASN A 540 -15.50 9.77 7.35
CA ASN A 540 -15.89 9.73 5.95
C ASN A 540 -15.21 8.62 5.15
N ALA A 541 -14.00 8.17 5.54
CA ALA A 541 -13.40 6.96 4.98
C ALA A 541 -14.25 5.71 5.33
N TYR A 542 -14.83 5.66 6.52
CA TYR A 542 -15.74 4.55 6.90
C TYR A 542 -17.08 4.63 6.16
N ALA A 543 -17.51 5.82 5.71
CA ALA A 543 -18.67 5.97 4.83
C ALA A 543 -18.52 5.20 3.52
N VAL A 544 -17.29 5.04 3.01
CA VAL A 544 -17.01 4.26 1.79
C VAL A 544 -17.44 2.80 1.97
N PHE A 545 -17.18 2.19 3.13
CA PHE A 545 -17.64 0.83 3.42
C PHE A 545 -19.16 0.77 3.56
N ALA A 546 -19.76 1.78 4.21
CA ALA A 546 -21.21 1.89 4.38
C ALA A 546 -21.97 2.09 3.05
N ASN A 547 -21.30 2.66 2.04
CA ASN A 547 -21.87 3.05 0.76
C ASN A 547 -21.28 2.23 -0.41
N GLU A 548 -21.11 0.92 -0.20
CA GLU A 548 -20.78 -0.04 -1.26
C GLU A 548 -19.50 0.32 -2.06
N GLY A 549 -18.55 1.01 -1.44
CA GLY A 549 -17.28 1.39 -2.06
C GLY A 549 -17.23 2.81 -2.65
N TYR A 550 -18.29 3.60 -2.54
CA TYR A 550 -18.36 4.96 -3.09
C TYR A 550 -18.00 6.04 -2.06
N TYR A 551 -17.06 6.90 -2.46
CA TYR A 551 -16.66 8.08 -1.70
C TYR A 551 -17.43 9.32 -2.13
N HIS A 552 -18.00 10.02 -1.14
CA HIS A 552 -18.52 11.38 -1.27
C HIS A 552 -17.72 12.34 -0.39
N PRO A 553 -17.35 13.54 -0.88
CA PRO A 553 -16.64 14.51 -0.06
C PRO A 553 -17.53 15.02 1.10
N PRO A 554 -16.97 15.25 2.30
CA PRO A 554 -17.71 15.84 3.41
C PRO A 554 -18.34 17.18 3.01
N THR A 555 -19.66 17.28 3.18
CA THR A 555 -20.47 18.42 2.77
C THR A 555 -21.14 19.04 4.00
N ALA A 556 -21.01 20.35 4.17
CA ALA A 556 -21.63 21.10 5.27
C ALA A 556 -22.71 22.09 4.82
N ILE A 557 -22.70 22.50 3.55
CA ILE A 557 -23.56 23.58 3.00
C ILE A 557 -24.43 22.98 1.90
N LEU A 558 -25.76 23.12 2.05
CA LEU A 558 -26.74 22.71 1.05
C LEU A 558 -27.13 23.84 0.10
N LYS A 559 -27.25 25.06 0.61
CA LYS A 559 -27.71 26.21 -0.17
C LYS A 559 -27.18 27.52 0.39
N VAL A 560 -26.78 28.42 -0.49
CA VAL A 560 -26.41 29.81 -0.16
C VAL A 560 -27.27 30.74 -1.02
N GLU A 561 -28.02 31.60 -0.37
CA GLU A 561 -28.86 32.61 -1.02
C GLU A 561 -28.36 34.01 -0.65
N ASP A 562 -28.52 34.95 -1.56
CA ASP A 562 -28.32 36.36 -1.27
C ASP A 562 -29.53 36.95 -0.54
N GLN A 563 -29.41 38.23 -0.17
CA GLN A 563 -30.45 39.00 0.51
C GLN A 563 -31.79 39.05 -0.25
N LYS A 564 -31.78 38.90 -1.58
CA LYS A 564 -32.97 38.94 -2.43
C LYS A 564 -33.59 37.56 -2.65
N GLY A 565 -33.04 36.52 -2.01
CA GLY A 565 -33.42 35.13 -2.21
C GLY A 565 -32.88 34.54 -3.51
N GLN A 566 -31.92 35.18 -4.17
CA GLN A 566 -31.25 34.59 -5.33
C GLN A 566 -30.26 33.53 -4.85
N VAL A 567 -30.41 32.31 -5.38
CA VAL A 567 -29.48 31.21 -5.10
C VAL A 567 -28.11 31.54 -5.71
N ILE A 568 -27.11 31.71 -4.85
CA ILE A 568 -25.69 31.86 -5.23
C ILE A 568 -25.10 30.47 -5.50
N GLU A 569 -25.44 29.50 -4.64
CA GLU A 569 -24.97 28.13 -4.71
C GLU A 569 -26.02 27.18 -4.14
N GLN A 570 -26.13 26.00 -4.74
CA GLN A 570 -26.92 24.90 -4.21
C GLN A 570 -26.20 23.58 -4.46
N TRP A 571 -26.08 22.77 -3.41
CA TRP A 571 -25.56 21.42 -3.48
C TRP A 571 -26.44 20.57 -4.39
N GLN A 572 -25.78 19.74 -5.19
CA GLN A 572 -26.43 18.80 -6.09
C GLN A 572 -25.99 17.38 -5.71
N PRO A 573 -26.91 16.41 -5.72
CA PRO A 573 -26.54 15.01 -5.57
C PRO A 573 -25.49 14.61 -6.62
N ASP A 574 -24.44 13.95 -6.16
CA ASP A 574 -23.40 13.37 -7.01
C ASP A 574 -23.43 11.85 -6.85
N LYS A 575 -22.97 11.12 -7.87
CA LYS A 575 -22.87 9.65 -7.82
C LYS A 575 -21.75 9.16 -6.91
N GLY A 576 -20.86 10.04 -6.48
CA GLY A 576 -19.67 9.68 -5.74
C GLY A 576 -18.61 9.08 -6.66
N ARG A 577 -17.42 8.90 -6.10
CA ARG A 577 -16.29 8.24 -6.77
C ARG A 577 -16.14 6.84 -6.20
N GLU A 578 -16.18 5.83 -7.04
CA GLU A 578 -15.82 4.46 -6.64
C GLU A 578 -14.35 4.39 -6.19
N VAL A 579 -14.10 3.80 -5.02
CA VAL A 579 -12.78 3.71 -4.38
C VAL A 579 -12.35 2.27 -4.15
N ILE A 580 -13.31 1.39 -3.90
CA ILE A 580 -13.14 -0.07 -3.81
C ILE A 580 -14.39 -0.73 -4.40
N GLU A 581 -14.26 -1.98 -4.80
CA GLU A 581 -15.35 -2.82 -5.28
C GLU A 581 -16.38 -3.08 -4.16
N PRO A 582 -17.68 -3.22 -4.49
CA PRO A 582 -18.73 -3.46 -3.50
C PRO A 582 -18.54 -4.77 -2.73
N GLU A 583 -17.89 -5.78 -3.33
CA GLU A 583 -17.49 -7.02 -2.65
C GLU A 583 -16.57 -6.75 -1.46
N ILE A 584 -15.55 -5.90 -1.64
CA ILE A 584 -14.60 -5.53 -0.59
C ILE A 584 -15.31 -4.73 0.52
N ALA A 585 -16.18 -3.80 0.12
CA ALA A 585 -16.97 -3.02 1.07
C ALA A 585 -17.87 -3.93 1.94
N TYR A 586 -18.51 -4.92 1.33
CA TYR A 586 -19.32 -5.92 2.01
C TYR A 586 -18.47 -6.82 2.93
N GLU A 587 -17.31 -7.28 2.46
CA GLU A 587 -16.39 -8.10 3.26
C GLU A 587 -15.95 -7.40 4.54
N ILE A 588 -15.46 -6.16 4.43
CA ILE A 588 -15.09 -5.33 5.59
C ILE A 588 -16.30 -5.11 6.51
N SER A 589 -17.46 -4.79 5.96
CA SER A 589 -18.69 -4.58 6.74
C SER A 589 -19.09 -5.85 7.49
N SER A 590 -19.06 -7.01 6.82
CA SER A 590 -19.39 -8.31 7.42
C SER A 590 -18.45 -8.70 8.56
N ILE A 591 -17.18 -8.33 8.50
CA ILE A 591 -16.21 -8.55 9.57
C ILE A 591 -16.53 -7.59 10.73
N LEU A 592 -16.65 -6.30 10.42
CA LEU A 592 -16.81 -5.26 11.44
C LEU A 592 -18.20 -5.24 12.07
N SER A 593 -19.21 -5.93 11.52
CA SER A 593 -20.54 -6.10 12.12
C SER A 593 -20.70 -7.43 12.88
N ASP A 594 -19.75 -8.36 12.75
CA ASP A 594 -19.79 -9.65 13.42
C ASP A 594 -19.45 -9.52 14.92
N ASN A 595 -20.47 -9.69 15.77
CA ASN A 595 -20.32 -9.62 17.22
C ASN A 595 -19.73 -10.92 17.81
N THR A 596 -19.91 -12.06 17.14
CA THR A 596 -19.33 -13.33 17.57
C THR A 596 -17.82 -13.30 17.34
N ALA A 597 -17.38 -12.84 16.17
CA ALA A 597 -15.96 -12.74 15.84
C ALA A 597 -15.21 -11.78 16.78
N ARG A 598 -15.82 -10.70 17.28
CA ARG A 598 -15.17 -9.76 18.21
C ARG A 598 -15.22 -10.15 19.69
N ALA A 599 -16.10 -11.11 20.04
CA ALA A 599 -16.34 -11.48 21.43
C ALA A 599 -15.08 -11.93 22.21
N PRO A 600 -14.06 -12.59 21.61
CA PRO A 600 -12.88 -13.02 22.35
C PRO A 600 -12.11 -11.89 23.05
N VAL A 601 -12.08 -10.68 22.48
CA VAL A 601 -11.41 -9.51 23.09
C VAL A 601 -12.40 -8.58 23.78
N PHE A 602 -13.56 -8.32 23.17
CA PHE A 602 -14.47 -7.27 23.64
C PHE A 602 -15.65 -7.79 24.49
N GLY A 603 -15.93 -9.09 24.43
CA GLY A 603 -17.13 -9.70 25.00
C GLY A 603 -18.38 -9.49 24.14
N THR A 604 -19.39 -10.35 24.34
CA THR A 604 -20.64 -10.38 23.54
C THR A 604 -21.58 -9.19 23.81
N ARG A 605 -21.39 -8.49 24.92
CA ARG A 605 -22.18 -7.29 25.32
C ARG A 605 -21.31 -6.03 25.40
N SER A 606 -20.31 -5.93 24.53
CA SER A 606 -19.45 -4.75 24.45
C SER A 606 -20.23 -3.50 24.04
N TRP A 607 -19.69 -2.31 24.31
CA TRP A 607 -20.26 -1.03 23.84
C TRP A 607 -20.31 -0.91 22.31
N LEU A 608 -19.61 -1.78 21.58
CA LEU A 608 -19.64 -1.81 20.11
C LEU A 608 -20.87 -2.55 19.57
N TYR A 609 -21.62 -3.25 20.42
CA TYR A 609 -22.84 -3.96 20.06
C TYR A 609 -24.06 -3.07 20.31
N ILE A 610 -24.87 -2.83 19.28
CA ILE A 610 -26.14 -2.10 19.39
C ILE A 610 -27.29 -3.12 19.25
N PRO A 611 -28.06 -3.39 20.32
CA PRO A 611 -29.09 -4.41 20.27
C PRO A 611 -30.15 -4.15 19.18
N GLY A 612 -30.46 -5.19 18.40
CA GLY A 612 -31.47 -5.12 17.32
C GLY A 612 -31.04 -4.28 16.11
N LYS A 613 -29.74 -3.96 16.00
CA LYS A 613 -29.16 -3.22 14.87
C LYS A 613 -27.89 -3.89 14.37
N THR A 614 -27.77 -4.01 13.06
CA THR A 614 -26.58 -4.44 12.34
C THR A 614 -25.65 -3.23 12.19
N VAL A 615 -24.67 -3.12 13.10
CA VAL A 615 -23.72 -1.99 13.14
C VAL A 615 -22.29 -2.51 12.99
N ALA A 616 -21.62 -2.05 11.94
CA ALA A 616 -20.19 -2.25 11.79
C ALA A 616 -19.44 -1.27 12.69
N ALA A 617 -18.44 -1.72 13.45
CA ALA A 617 -17.70 -0.86 14.38
C ALA A 617 -16.22 -1.25 14.52
N LYS A 618 -15.37 -0.24 14.71
CA LYS A 618 -13.94 -0.38 14.92
C LYS A 618 -13.44 0.62 15.95
N THR A 619 -12.62 0.13 16.88
CA THR A 619 -11.91 0.95 17.87
C THR A 619 -10.50 1.31 17.42
N GLY A 620 -10.00 2.42 17.95
CA GLY A 620 -8.60 2.84 17.86
C GLY A 620 -8.10 3.32 19.21
N THR A 621 -6.88 2.96 19.56
CA THR A 621 -6.18 3.42 20.77
C THR A 621 -4.73 3.66 20.41
N THR A 622 -4.17 4.79 20.82
CA THR A 622 -2.76 5.13 20.57
C THR A 622 -1.85 4.75 21.75
N THR A 623 -0.55 4.70 21.49
CA THR A 623 0.46 4.48 22.53
C THR A 623 0.37 5.55 23.61
N ALA A 624 0.60 5.15 24.87
CA ALA A 624 0.42 6.01 26.04
C ALA A 624 -1.00 6.59 26.21
N TYR A 625 -2.00 6.03 25.50
CA TYR A 625 -3.41 6.39 25.63
C TYR A 625 -3.66 7.89 25.43
N ARG A 626 -3.07 8.50 24.41
CA ARG A 626 -3.32 9.93 24.10
C ARG A 626 -4.65 10.14 23.39
N ASP A 627 -4.99 9.20 22.52
CA ASP A 627 -6.18 9.25 21.69
C ASP A 627 -6.95 7.92 21.77
N ALA A 628 -8.25 8.04 21.98
CA ALA A 628 -9.19 6.94 22.01
C ALA A 628 -10.30 7.19 20.98
N TRP A 629 -10.50 6.22 20.09
CA TRP A 629 -11.39 6.32 18.95
C TRP A 629 -12.41 5.19 18.92
N THR A 630 -13.60 5.50 18.42
CA THR A 630 -14.57 4.51 17.97
C THR A 630 -15.26 5.04 16.72
N LEU A 631 -15.16 4.30 15.62
CA LEU A 631 -15.87 4.56 14.38
C LEU A 631 -16.86 3.43 14.18
N GLY A 632 -18.06 3.75 13.71
CA GLY A 632 -19.01 2.72 13.31
C GLY A 632 -20.09 3.25 12.39
N TYR A 633 -20.76 2.34 11.71
CA TYR A 633 -21.65 2.69 10.63
C TYR A 633 -22.74 1.64 10.39
N THR A 634 -23.79 2.13 9.74
CA THR A 634 -24.88 1.42 9.07
C THR A 634 -24.94 1.95 7.63
N PRO A 635 -25.70 1.32 6.72
CA PRO A 635 -25.86 1.85 5.36
C PRO A 635 -26.42 3.29 5.26
N SER A 636 -27.06 3.82 6.32
CA SER A 636 -27.61 5.19 6.34
C SER A 636 -26.95 6.17 7.31
N LEU A 637 -25.94 5.75 8.06
CA LEU A 637 -25.29 6.59 9.07
C LEU A 637 -23.89 6.09 9.40
N VAL A 638 -22.89 6.97 9.32
CA VAL A 638 -21.56 6.74 9.88
C VAL A 638 -21.31 7.71 11.03
N THR A 639 -20.69 7.24 12.10
CA THR A 639 -20.33 8.07 13.26
C THR A 639 -18.92 7.75 13.72
N GLY A 640 -18.16 8.81 13.98
CA GLY A 640 -16.86 8.73 14.60
C GLY A 640 -16.82 9.51 15.91
N VAL A 641 -16.22 8.91 16.93
CA VAL A 641 -16.00 9.50 18.24
C VAL A 641 -14.52 9.48 18.57
N TRP A 642 -14.02 10.59 19.10
CA TRP A 642 -12.69 10.73 19.69
C TRP A 642 -12.80 11.18 21.15
N VAL A 643 -11.89 10.70 22.01
CA VAL A 643 -11.73 11.13 23.41
C VAL A 643 -10.24 11.27 23.72
N GLY A 644 -9.87 12.36 24.40
CA GLY A 644 -8.49 12.67 24.74
C GLY A 644 -8.31 14.07 25.33
N ASN A 645 -7.07 14.59 25.25
CA ASN A 645 -6.70 15.92 25.74
C ASN A 645 -6.15 16.79 24.59
N ASN A 646 -6.59 18.05 24.52
CA ASN A 646 -6.24 18.93 23.40
C ASN A 646 -4.74 19.29 23.37
N ASP A 647 -4.14 19.45 24.54
CA ASP A 647 -2.70 19.64 24.78
C ASP A 647 -1.85 18.38 24.52
N ASN A 648 -2.46 17.31 23.99
CA ASN A 648 -1.86 16.02 23.72
C ASN A 648 -1.32 15.30 24.98
N SER A 649 -1.65 15.75 26.19
CA SER A 649 -1.24 15.08 27.43
C SER A 649 -1.83 13.66 27.52
N PRO A 650 -1.06 12.65 27.99
CA PRO A 650 -1.56 11.28 28.13
C PRO A 650 -2.79 11.17 29.03
N MET A 651 -3.69 10.24 28.70
CA MET A 651 -4.71 9.78 29.65
C MET A 651 -4.10 8.77 30.65
N SER A 652 -4.79 8.57 31.77
CA SER A 652 -4.19 8.02 33.00
C SER A 652 -3.74 6.55 32.97
N ASN A 653 -4.42 5.65 32.23
CA ASN A 653 -4.14 4.20 32.25
C ASN A 653 -4.92 3.42 31.17
N TYR A 654 -4.85 2.08 31.21
CA TYR A 654 -5.57 1.14 30.31
C TYR A 654 -7.09 1.36 30.24
N ARG A 655 -7.72 1.94 31.27
CA ARG A 655 -9.15 2.31 31.26
C ARG A 655 -9.48 3.42 30.27
N SER A 656 -8.47 3.96 29.59
CA SER A 656 -8.57 5.01 28.57
C SER A 656 -8.55 4.43 27.15
N ALA A 657 -8.60 3.10 26.98
CA ALA A 657 -8.72 2.49 25.66
C ALA A 657 -9.99 2.96 24.92
N GLY A 658 -9.95 2.98 23.57
CA GLY A 658 -11.10 3.35 22.72
C GLY A 658 -12.41 2.66 23.12
N ALA A 659 -12.33 1.35 23.42
CA ALA A 659 -13.48 0.54 23.86
C ALA A 659 -14.08 0.96 25.22
N MET A 660 -13.34 1.72 26.03
CA MET A 660 -13.72 2.09 27.40
C MET A 660 -14.24 3.53 27.51
N VAL A 661 -13.70 4.47 26.72
CA VAL A 661 -14.03 5.91 26.84
C VAL A 661 -14.76 6.48 25.62
N ALA A 662 -14.44 6.02 24.40
CA ALA A 662 -15.08 6.50 23.17
C ALA A 662 -16.28 5.63 22.78
N ALA A 663 -16.18 4.31 22.94
CA ALA A 663 -17.24 3.38 22.58
C ALA A 663 -18.56 3.60 23.35
N PRO A 664 -18.59 3.98 24.65
CA PRO A 664 -19.85 4.28 25.33
C PRO A 664 -20.58 5.52 24.77
N ILE A 665 -19.83 6.56 24.38
CA ILE A 665 -20.39 7.75 23.71
C ILE A 665 -20.98 7.35 22.35
N PHE A 666 -20.23 6.57 21.58
CA PHE A 666 -20.69 6.02 20.30
C PHE A 666 -21.96 5.17 20.48
N HIS A 667 -21.98 4.29 21.48
CA HIS A 667 -23.10 3.39 21.77
C HIS A 667 -24.39 4.15 22.04
N ASP A 668 -24.35 5.10 22.97
CA ASP A 668 -25.52 5.87 23.37
C ASP A 668 -26.02 6.74 22.19
N PHE A 669 -25.11 7.36 21.44
CA PHE A 669 -25.47 8.14 20.26
C PHE A 669 -26.14 7.28 19.18
N MET A 670 -25.51 6.17 18.80
CA MET A 670 -26.04 5.29 17.75
C MET A 670 -27.36 4.65 18.18
N THR A 671 -27.48 4.24 19.45
CA THR A 671 -28.74 3.71 19.98
C THR A 671 -29.87 4.74 19.86
N ALA A 672 -29.61 6.01 20.23
CA ALA A 672 -30.61 7.07 20.11
C ALA A 672 -30.91 7.45 18.65
N ALA A 673 -29.87 7.58 17.81
CA ALA A 673 -29.99 7.97 16.40
C ALA A 673 -30.69 6.91 15.54
N LEU A 674 -30.54 5.62 15.89
CA LEU A 674 -31.15 4.50 15.17
C LEU A 674 -32.47 4.02 15.78
N ALA A 675 -32.90 4.54 16.95
CA ALA A 675 -34.06 4.05 17.70
C ALA A 675 -35.36 4.00 16.87
N LYS A 676 -35.53 4.94 15.93
CA LYS A 676 -36.73 5.05 15.06
C LYS A 676 -36.51 4.54 13.63
N LYS A 677 -35.33 4.00 13.33
CA LYS A 677 -35.00 3.44 12.01
C LYS A 677 -35.23 1.91 12.04
N PRO A 678 -35.53 1.25 10.90
CA PRO A 678 -35.48 -0.22 10.83
C PRO A 678 -34.05 -0.74 11.02
N ASP A 679 -33.89 -2.05 11.19
CA ASP A 679 -32.55 -2.63 11.04
C ASP A 679 -32.16 -2.59 9.55
N GLU A 680 -30.90 -2.28 9.26
CA GLU A 680 -30.38 -2.14 7.90
C GLU A 680 -29.23 -3.12 7.72
N GLU A 681 -29.44 -4.12 6.85
CA GLU A 681 -28.36 -5.02 6.46
C GLU A 681 -27.45 -4.36 5.41
N PHE A 682 -26.16 -4.70 5.44
CA PHE A 682 -25.24 -4.30 4.39
C PHE A 682 -25.60 -5.01 3.08
N PRO A 683 -25.75 -4.28 1.95
CA PRO A 683 -26.06 -4.91 0.66
C PRO A 683 -25.02 -5.97 0.30
N ARG A 684 -25.44 -7.23 0.14
CA ARG A 684 -24.58 -8.34 -0.27
C ARG A 684 -24.52 -8.41 -1.80
N PRO A 685 -23.36 -8.17 -2.43
CA PRO A 685 -23.21 -8.36 -3.88
C PRO A 685 -23.49 -9.81 -4.27
N SER A 686 -24.17 -10.03 -5.40
CA SER A 686 -24.53 -11.38 -5.88
C SER A 686 -23.33 -12.24 -6.27
N SER A 687 -22.18 -11.62 -6.47
CA SER A 687 -20.88 -12.22 -6.77
C SER A 687 -20.19 -12.85 -5.55
N ILE A 688 -20.56 -12.43 -4.32
CA ILE A 688 -19.98 -12.97 -3.08
C ILE A 688 -20.40 -14.43 -2.91
N LYS A 689 -19.42 -15.32 -2.84
CA LYS A 689 -19.63 -16.75 -2.58
C LYS A 689 -19.29 -17.09 -1.14
N GLU A 690 -19.99 -18.05 -0.60
CA GLU A 690 -19.74 -18.60 0.74
C GLU A 690 -19.28 -20.05 0.59
N MET A 691 -18.17 -20.41 1.24
CA MET A 691 -17.58 -21.75 1.12
C MET A 691 -16.82 -22.18 2.37
N GLU A 692 -16.66 -23.49 2.52
CA GLU A 692 -15.80 -24.11 3.54
C GLU A 692 -14.34 -24.10 3.08
N VAL A 693 -13.45 -23.70 3.98
CA VAL A 693 -12.00 -23.74 3.80
C VAL A 693 -11.33 -24.40 5.00
N ASP A 694 -10.10 -24.86 4.81
CA ASP A 694 -9.27 -25.43 5.88
C ASP A 694 -9.01 -24.40 7.00
N ALA A 695 -9.21 -24.81 8.25
CA ALA A 695 -9.16 -23.91 9.40
C ALA A 695 -7.77 -23.35 9.72
N LEU A 696 -6.69 -24.01 9.27
CA LEU A 696 -5.32 -23.63 9.58
C LEU A 696 -4.66 -22.81 8.48
N THR A 697 -5.12 -22.96 7.24
CA THR A 697 -4.48 -22.35 6.06
C THR A 697 -5.40 -21.41 5.30
N GLY A 698 -6.72 -21.50 5.48
CA GLY A 698 -7.70 -20.74 4.68
C GLY A 698 -7.76 -21.17 3.20
N LYS A 699 -7.15 -22.32 2.87
CA LYS A 699 -7.12 -22.91 1.52
C LYS A 699 -8.23 -23.95 1.34
N LEU A 700 -8.32 -24.59 0.16
CA LEU A 700 -9.33 -25.62 -0.09
C LEU A 700 -9.18 -26.79 0.92
N PRO A 701 -10.29 -27.30 1.47
CA PRO A 701 -10.26 -28.25 2.57
C PRO A 701 -9.68 -29.62 2.16
N ILE A 702 -9.17 -30.34 3.16
CA ILE A 702 -8.75 -31.74 3.06
C ILE A 702 -9.76 -32.60 3.83
N PRO A 703 -10.19 -33.76 3.28
CA PRO A 703 -11.08 -34.66 4.01
C PRO A 703 -10.50 -35.06 5.37
N GLY A 704 -11.30 -34.90 6.42
CA GLY A 704 -10.93 -35.27 7.80
C GLY A 704 -10.28 -34.16 8.62
N GLU A 705 -9.93 -33.02 8.01
CA GLU A 705 -9.35 -31.86 8.72
C GLU A 705 -10.42 -30.84 9.13
N PRO A 706 -10.21 -30.05 10.20
CA PRO A 706 -11.13 -29.00 10.61
C PRO A 706 -11.30 -27.93 9.53
N THR A 707 -12.53 -27.51 9.29
CA THR A 707 -12.88 -26.44 8.36
C THR A 707 -13.60 -25.29 9.04
N HIS A 708 -13.60 -24.12 8.40
CA HIS A 708 -14.53 -23.04 8.71
C HIS A 708 -15.14 -22.48 7.44
N ARG A 709 -16.32 -21.88 7.60
CA ARG A 709 -17.06 -21.21 6.52
C ARG A 709 -16.84 -19.71 6.57
N ASP A 710 -16.62 -19.10 5.41
CA ASP A 710 -16.63 -17.65 5.26
C ASP A 710 -16.96 -17.24 3.81
N ILE A 711 -16.94 -15.95 3.55
CA ILE A 711 -17.25 -15.34 2.26
C ILE A 711 -15.99 -14.98 1.46
N PHE A 712 -16.15 -14.93 0.13
CA PHE A 712 -15.10 -14.63 -0.84
C PHE A 712 -15.68 -13.85 -2.02
N ALA A 713 -14.97 -12.80 -2.44
CA ALA A 713 -15.10 -12.24 -3.77
C ALA A 713 -14.62 -13.25 -4.84
N PRO A 714 -15.09 -13.16 -6.11
CA PRO A 714 -14.75 -14.13 -7.15
C PRO A 714 -13.25 -14.34 -7.39
N TRP A 715 -12.43 -13.29 -7.24
CA TRP A 715 -10.98 -13.37 -7.45
C TRP A 715 -10.20 -13.89 -6.24
N GLN A 716 -10.82 -13.97 -5.07
CA GLN A 716 -10.19 -14.43 -3.83
C GLN A 716 -10.43 -15.93 -3.56
N ILE A 717 -11.21 -16.61 -4.40
CA ILE A 717 -11.53 -18.03 -4.21
C ILE A 717 -10.23 -18.84 -4.22
N PRO A 718 -9.92 -19.60 -3.15
CA PRO A 718 -8.68 -20.35 -3.07
C PRO A 718 -8.62 -21.43 -4.15
N LYS A 719 -7.48 -21.52 -4.82
CA LYS A 719 -7.23 -22.49 -5.91
C LYS A 719 -6.42 -23.70 -5.43
N GLU A 720 -5.66 -23.52 -4.37
CA GLU A 720 -4.78 -24.54 -3.79
C GLU A 720 -5.47 -25.26 -2.65
N ARG A 721 -5.12 -26.53 -2.42
CA ARG A 721 -5.49 -27.27 -1.21
C ARG A 721 -4.60 -26.87 -0.03
N ALA A 722 -5.11 -27.08 1.18
CA ALA A 722 -4.35 -26.88 2.41
C ALA A 722 -3.02 -27.65 2.40
N PHE A 723 -2.02 -27.06 3.06
CA PHE A 723 -0.61 -27.47 3.07
C PHE A 723 0.05 -27.44 1.68
N THR A 724 1.31 -27.01 1.62
CA THR A 724 2.09 -27.21 0.39
C THR A 724 2.18 -28.71 0.16
N LYS A 725 1.70 -29.21 -0.97
CA LYS A 725 1.96 -30.59 -1.38
C LYS A 725 3.44 -30.71 -1.70
N THR A 726 4.27 -30.83 -0.67
CA THR A 726 5.64 -31.32 -0.85
C THR A 726 5.50 -32.83 -1.02
N THR A 727 5.18 -33.21 -2.25
CA THR A 727 5.19 -34.60 -2.68
C THR A 727 6.65 -34.92 -2.95
N VAL A 728 7.24 -35.72 -2.08
CA VAL A 728 8.59 -36.24 -2.31
C VAL A 728 8.50 -37.72 -2.62
N LYS A 729 9.36 -38.14 -3.54
CA LYS A 729 9.61 -39.55 -3.82
C LYS A 729 10.58 -40.03 -2.76
N ILE A 730 10.12 -40.90 -1.89
CA ILE A 730 10.98 -41.56 -0.91
C ILE A 730 11.36 -42.95 -1.39
N ASP A 731 12.53 -43.40 -0.97
CA ASP A 731 12.95 -44.78 -1.15
C ASP A 731 12.50 -45.61 0.07
N LYS A 732 11.56 -46.53 -0.17
CA LYS A 732 11.01 -47.42 0.86
C LYS A 732 12.06 -48.32 1.51
N LEU A 733 13.19 -48.58 0.85
CA LEU A 733 14.27 -49.39 1.43
C LEU A 733 15.11 -48.61 2.44
N CYS A 734 15.07 -47.27 2.41
CA CYS A 734 15.95 -46.42 3.20
C CYS A 734 15.24 -45.65 4.32
N GLY A 735 13.99 -46.01 4.63
CA GLY A 735 13.28 -45.56 5.84
C GLY A 735 13.31 -44.05 6.04
N ASP A 736 12.66 -43.31 5.12
CA ASP A 736 12.52 -41.84 5.10
C ASP A 736 13.69 -41.05 4.48
N LYS A 737 14.26 -41.53 3.36
CA LYS A 737 15.19 -40.76 2.52
C LYS A 737 14.63 -40.53 1.11
N LEU A 738 15.08 -39.47 0.45
CA LEU A 738 14.69 -39.16 -0.93
C LEU A 738 15.17 -40.26 -1.88
N ALA A 739 14.29 -40.68 -2.79
CA ALA A 739 14.64 -41.56 -3.90
C ALA A 739 15.59 -40.84 -4.86
N THR A 740 16.52 -41.57 -5.45
CA THR A 740 17.39 -41.08 -6.54
C THR A 740 16.80 -41.49 -7.88
N ASP A 741 17.35 -40.97 -8.99
CA ASP A 741 16.99 -41.43 -10.34
C ASP A 741 17.33 -42.91 -10.58
N LEU A 742 18.12 -43.52 -9.69
CA LEU A 742 18.51 -44.92 -9.73
C LEU A 742 17.61 -45.82 -8.87
N THR A 743 16.76 -45.25 -8.02
CA THR A 743 15.84 -46.04 -7.19
C THR A 743 14.86 -46.82 -8.09
N PRO A 744 14.81 -48.15 -8.01
CA PRO A 744 13.89 -48.94 -8.82
C PRO A 744 12.43 -48.51 -8.55
N PRO A 745 11.57 -48.41 -9.58
CA PRO A 745 10.21 -47.88 -9.44
C PRO A 745 9.36 -48.58 -8.37
N GLU A 746 9.58 -49.88 -8.16
CA GLU A 746 8.91 -50.68 -7.12
C GLU A 746 9.22 -50.22 -5.68
N TYR A 747 10.34 -49.50 -5.48
CA TYR A 747 10.78 -48.97 -4.19
C TYR A 747 10.51 -47.47 -4.02
N VAL A 748 10.06 -46.78 -5.07
CA VAL A 748 9.61 -45.39 -4.98
C VAL A 748 8.22 -45.33 -4.35
N GLU A 749 8.08 -44.54 -3.28
CA GLU A 749 6.79 -44.15 -2.69
C GLU A 749 6.64 -42.63 -2.77
N GLU A 750 5.48 -42.16 -3.24
CA GLU A 750 5.14 -40.75 -3.14
C GLU A 750 4.52 -40.48 -1.79
N ARG A 751 5.20 -39.69 -0.95
CA ARG A 751 4.70 -39.28 0.36
C ARG A 751 4.44 -37.78 0.38
N ILE A 752 3.28 -37.42 0.93
CA ILE A 752 2.84 -36.03 1.07
C ILE A 752 3.18 -35.56 2.49
N TYR A 753 3.99 -34.51 2.60
CA TYR A 753 4.34 -33.89 3.88
C TYR A 753 3.47 -32.66 4.15
N ARG A 754 3.01 -32.54 5.40
CA ARG A 754 2.12 -31.46 5.86
C ARG A 754 2.94 -30.33 6.47
N VAL A 755 3.43 -29.46 5.60
CA VAL A 755 4.33 -28.38 6.01
C VAL A 755 3.54 -27.08 6.11
N LEU A 756 3.31 -26.60 7.34
CA LEU A 756 2.85 -25.23 7.56
C LEU A 756 3.99 -24.25 7.30
N HIS A 757 3.67 -23.16 6.62
CA HIS A 757 4.57 -22.05 6.34
C HIS A 757 3.92 -20.74 6.76
N SER A 758 4.77 -19.78 7.10
CA SER A 758 4.38 -18.39 7.27
C SER A 758 3.97 -17.75 5.94
N GLU A 759 3.45 -16.54 6.03
CA GLU A 759 3.08 -15.72 4.87
C GLU A 759 4.29 -15.26 4.05
N MET A 760 5.51 -15.38 4.61
CA MET A 760 6.78 -15.11 3.93
C MET A 760 7.76 -16.26 4.24
N PRO A 761 7.62 -17.43 3.58
CA PRO A 761 8.41 -18.62 3.90
C PRO A 761 9.94 -18.42 3.78
N ASP A 762 10.36 -17.54 2.87
CA ASP A 762 11.78 -17.23 2.64
C ASP A 762 12.36 -16.27 3.71
N ASN A 763 11.53 -15.70 4.58
CA ASN A 763 11.96 -14.80 5.64
C ASN A 763 12.06 -15.56 6.98
N PRO A 764 13.28 -15.84 7.49
CA PRO A 764 13.44 -16.64 8.70
C PRO A 764 12.82 -16.00 9.94
N ASN A 765 12.71 -14.67 9.99
CA ASN A 765 12.09 -13.96 11.11
C ASN A 765 10.56 -14.15 11.18
N TRP A 766 9.94 -14.60 10.08
CA TRP A 766 8.52 -14.91 9.99
C TRP A 766 8.28 -16.42 10.03
N GLU A 767 9.14 -17.18 9.35
CA GLU A 767 9.02 -18.63 9.24
C GLU A 767 9.36 -19.35 10.54
N ALA A 768 10.43 -18.97 11.24
CA ALA A 768 10.88 -19.71 12.42
C ALA A 768 9.83 -19.75 13.56
N PRO A 769 9.11 -18.67 13.90
CA PRO A 769 8.04 -18.71 14.88
C PRO A 769 6.87 -19.62 14.47
N VAL A 770 6.45 -19.56 13.20
CA VAL A 770 5.40 -20.44 12.66
C VAL A 770 5.84 -21.89 12.73
N ARG A 771 7.12 -22.14 12.43
CA ARG A 771 7.71 -23.47 12.55
C ARG A 771 7.71 -24.00 13.96
N ALA A 772 8.21 -23.24 14.92
CA ALA A 772 8.20 -23.63 16.32
C ALA A 772 6.77 -23.91 16.82
N TRP A 773 5.80 -23.08 16.41
CA TRP A 773 4.39 -23.29 16.73
C TRP A 773 3.84 -24.58 16.12
N ALA A 774 4.10 -24.81 14.83
CA ALA A 774 3.64 -26.01 14.11
C ALA A 774 4.14 -27.30 14.79
N ILE A 775 5.44 -27.36 15.12
CA ILE A 775 6.08 -28.48 15.83
C ILE A 775 5.42 -28.72 17.19
N ALA A 776 5.22 -27.65 17.97
CA ALA A 776 4.62 -27.74 19.30
C ALA A 776 3.15 -28.22 19.29
N HIS A 777 2.46 -28.12 18.14
CA HIS A 777 1.06 -28.52 17.97
C HIS A 777 0.91 -29.81 17.13
N GLY A 778 2.00 -30.57 16.95
CA GLY A 778 1.96 -31.88 16.30
C GLY A 778 2.09 -31.85 14.77
N TYR A 779 2.32 -30.69 14.15
CA TYR A 779 2.58 -30.55 12.70
C TYR A 779 4.07 -30.68 12.40
N ASN A 780 4.62 -31.84 12.76
CA ASN A 780 6.06 -32.12 12.73
C ASN A 780 6.53 -32.83 11.45
N ASP A 781 5.64 -33.02 10.48
CA ASP A 781 5.94 -33.67 9.21
C ASP A 781 6.91 -32.81 8.39
N GLN A 782 8.21 -33.10 8.50
CA GLN A 782 9.24 -32.51 7.63
C GLN A 782 9.62 -33.49 6.53
N PRO A 783 9.65 -33.05 5.26
CA PRO A 783 10.18 -33.88 4.19
C PRO A 783 11.67 -34.17 4.46
N PRO A 784 12.16 -35.38 4.16
CA PRO A 784 13.57 -35.68 4.26
C PRO A 784 14.37 -34.83 3.28
N THR A 785 15.57 -34.44 3.70
CA THR A 785 16.49 -33.62 2.89
C THR A 785 17.65 -34.43 2.31
N GLU A 786 17.85 -35.66 2.79
CA GLU A 786 18.92 -36.55 2.35
C GLU A 786 18.42 -37.56 1.32
N TYR A 787 19.23 -37.78 0.28
CA TYR A 787 19.02 -38.88 -0.67
C TYR A 787 19.44 -40.22 -0.09
N CYS A 788 18.80 -41.31 -0.53
CA CYS A 788 19.25 -42.63 -0.14
C CYS A 788 20.62 -42.94 -0.74
N SER A 789 21.59 -43.29 0.12
CA SER A 789 22.92 -43.75 -0.27
C SER A 789 22.95 -45.17 -0.83
N LEU A 790 21.91 -45.97 -0.62
CA LEU A 790 21.77 -47.33 -1.15
C LEU A 790 21.68 -47.32 -2.67
N HIS A 791 20.81 -46.49 -3.27
CA HIS A 791 20.70 -46.33 -4.72
C HIS A 791 21.64 -45.25 -5.27
N SER A 792 22.94 -45.53 -5.18
CA SER A 792 24.01 -44.70 -5.75
C SER A 792 24.69 -45.41 -6.93
N PRO A 793 25.40 -44.67 -7.82
CA PRO A 793 26.14 -45.27 -8.92
C PRO A 793 27.18 -46.32 -8.47
N GLU A 794 27.79 -46.10 -7.30
CA GLU A 794 28.82 -46.99 -6.73
C GLU A 794 28.27 -48.37 -6.33
N ASN A 795 26.97 -48.46 -6.06
CA ASN A 795 26.29 -49.68 -5.63
C ASN A 795 25.67 -50.49 -6.77
N GLN A 796 25.78 -50.05 -8.02
CA GLN A 796 25.19 -50.77 -9.15
C GLN A 796 25.86 -52.12 -9.39
N PRO A 797 25.08 -53.20 -9.57
CA PRO A 797 25.62 -54.50 -9.90
C PRO A 797 26.16 -54.54 -11.33
N LYS A 798 27.16 -55.39 -11.55
CA LYS A 798 27.75 -55.70 -12.85
C LYS A 798 27.63 -57.19 -13.10
N ILE A 799 27.27 -57.55 -14.32
CA ILE A 799 27.22 -58.93 -14.78
C ILE A 799 27.86 -59.02 -16.16
N GLN A 800 28.57 -60.11 -16.39
CA GLN A 800 29.09 -60.50 -17.69
C GLN A 800 28.97 -62.01 -17.85
N ILE A 801 28.44 -62.47 -18.98
CA ILE A 801 28.45 -63.87 -19.38
C ILE A 801 29.84 -64.16 -19.95
N THR A 802 30.57 -65.09 -19.33
CA THR A 802 31.91 -65.50 -19.78
C THR A 802 31.87 -66.74 -20.65
N GLN A 803 30.88 -67.62 -20.45
CA GLN A 803 30.58 -68.75 -21.32
C GLN A 803 29.06 -68.97 -21.43
N PRO A 804 28.53 -69.33 -22.62
CA PRO A 804 29.23 -69.35 -23.91
C PRO A 804 29.66 -67.94 -24.34
N THR A 805 30.70 -67.86 -25.19
CA THR A 805 31.02 -66.59 -25.85
C THR A 805 29.97 -66.26 -26.89
N ASN A 806 29.80 -64.98 -27.20
CA ASN A 806 28.80 -64.55 -28.18
C ASN A 806 29.07 -65.21 -29.56
N ASN A 807 28.03 -65.79 -30.15
CA ASN A 807 28.02 -66.61 -31.36
C ASN A 807 28.78 -67.95 -31.28
N ALA A 808 29.04 -68.49 -30.09
CA ALA A 808 29.66 -69.82 -29.98
C ALA A 808 28.75 -70.91 -30.57
N SER A 809 29.36 -71.89 -31.24
CA SER A 809 28.68 -73.14 -31.63
C SER A 809 28.77 -74.15 -30.47
N VAL A 810 27.64 -74.72 -30.08
CA VAL A 810 27.53 -75.60 -28.91
C VAL A 810 26.65 -76.81 -29.21
N SER A 811 26.92 -77.92 -28.53
CA SER A 811 26.12 -79.15 -28.59
C SER A 811 26.16 -79.86 -27.23
N GLY A 812 25.18 -80.71 -26.96
CA GLY A 812 25.10 -81.44 -25.69
C GLY A 812 24.88 -80.52 -24.47
N MET A 813 25.69 -80.70 -23.42
CA MET A 813 25.59 -79.93 -22.18
C MET A 813 26.29 -78.57 -22.31
N LEU A 814 25.51 -77.50 -22.39
CA LEU A 814 26.01 -76.13 -22.42
C LEU A 814 26.41 -75.67 -21.01
N ASN A 815 27.69 -75.34 -20.83
CA ASN A 815 28.19 -74.70 -19.60
C ASN A 815 27.97 -73.20 -19.66
N ILE A 816 27.25 -72.65 -18.67
CA ILE A 816 26.96 -71.23 -18.57
C ILE A 816 27.70 -70.67 -17.36
N GLN A 817 28.71 -69.85 -17.64
CA GLN A 817 29.53 -69.20 -16.62
C GLN A 817 29.31 -67.69 -16.66
N THR A 818 29.23 -67.08 -15.48
CA THR A 818 29.08 -65.63 -15.35
C THR A 818 30.08 -65.05 -14.37
N ASN A 819 30.49 -63.81 -14.64
CA ASN A 819 31.22 -62.98 -13.71
C ASN A 819 30.26 -61.91 -13.17
N VAL A 820 29.91 -62.03 -11.90
CA VAL A 820 28.94 -61.16 -11.22
C VAL A 820 29.60 -60.41 -10.08
N SER A 821 29.26 -59.13 -9.94
CA SER A 821 29.68 -58.28 -8.83
C SER A 821 28.51 -57.40 -8.41
N ALA A 822 28.16 -57.42 -7.12
CA ALA A 822 27.14 -56.54 -6.57
C ALA A 822 27.63 -56.02 -5.21
N PRO A 823 28.01 -54.73 -5.09
CA PRO A 823 28.52 -54.15 -3.84
C PRO A 823 27.56 -54.30 -2.65
N THR A 824 26.25 -54.34 -2.91
CA THR A 824 25.19 -54.48 -1.89
C THR A 824 24.88 -55.95 -1.55
N GLY A 825 25.59 -56.89 -2.19
CA GLY A 825 25.38 -58.32 -2.07
C GLY A 825 24.39 -58.86 -3.10
N ILE A 826 24.69 -60.03 -3.64
CA ILE A 826 23.84 -60.72 -4.62
C ILE A 826 22.66 -61.37 -3.90
N LYS A 827 21.45 -61.19 -4.45
CA LYS A 827 20.23 -61.88 -3.99
C LYS A 827 20.02 -63.17 -4.79
N GLN A 828 20.01 -63.06 -6.12
CA GLN A 828 19.90 -64.20 -7.04
C GLN A 828 20.35 -63.82 -8.45
N VAL A 829 20.70 -64.82 -9.25
CA VAL A 829 20.98 -64.71 -10.68
C VAL A 829 20.01 -65.62 -11.42
N GLU A 830 19.26 -65.06 -12.35
CA GLU A 830 18.27 -65.78 -13.15
C GLU A 830 18.79 -65.97 -14.58
N PHE A 831 18.62 -67.17 -15.11
CA PHE A 831 19.07 -67.59 -16.43
C PHE A 831 17.86 -67.86 -17.33
N TYR A 832 17.84 -67.15 -18.45
CA TYR A 832 16.78 -67.19 -19.44
C TYR A 832 17.33 -67.68 -20.76
N LEU A 833 16.59 -68.57 -21.40
CA LEU A 833 16.88 -69.04 -22.75
C LEU A 833 15.68 -68.73 -23.64
N ASP A 834 15.91 -67.97 -24.72
CA ASP A 834 14.86 -67.43 -25.59
C ASP A 834 13.70 -66.81 -24.79
N GLU A 835 14.07 -65.98 -23.82
CA GLU A 835 13.16 -65.30 -22.88
C GLU A 835 12.43 -66.20 -21.85
N ILE A 836 12.69 -67.52 -21.86
CA ILE A 836 12.11 -68.47 -20.90
C ILE A 836 13.08 -68.70 -19.74
N LEU A 837 12.64 -68.39 -18.51
CA LEU A 837 13.39 -68.68 -17.28
C LEU A 837 13.55 -70.19 -17.10
N PHE A 838 14.79 -70.68 -16.98
CA PHE A 838 15.06 -72.10 -16.74
C PHE A 838 15.85 -72.37 -15.45
N ALA A 839 16.56 -71.38 -14.90
CA ALA A 839 17.30 -71.55 -13.65
C ALA A 839 17.37 -70.24 -12.83
N THR A 840 17.37 -70.39 -11.51
CA THR A 840 17.64 -69.32 -10.54
C THR A 840 18.72 -69.81 -9.58
N VAL A 841 19.82 -69.08 -9.48
CA VAL A 841 20.97 -69.43 -8.63
C VAL A 841 21.14 -68.37 -7.55
N THR A 842 21.09 -68.79 -6.29
CA THR A 842 21.14 -67.90 -5.10
C THR A 842 22.49 -67.91 -4.38
N ASN A 843 23.40 -68.81 -4.75
CA ASN A 843 24.73 -68.95 -4.13
C ASN A 843 25.85 -69.05 -5.19
N PRO A 844 27.09 -68.64 -4.86
CA PRO A 844 28.25 -68.83 -5.75
C PRO A 844 28.43 -70.31 -6.14
N PRO A 845 28.90 -70.61 -7.37
CA PRO A 845 29.57 -69.70 -8.32
C PRO A 845 28.64 -68.99 -9.34
N PHE A 846 27.32 -68.88 -9.08
CA PHE A 846 26.37 -68.19 -9.98
C PHE A 846 26.51 -68.60 -11.45
N SER A 847 26.61 -69.91 -11.65
CA SER A 847 26.79 -70.57 -12.95
C SER A 847 25.85 -71.76 -13.00
N THR A 848 25.47 -72.19 -14.19
CA THR A 848 24.55 -73.33 -14.38
C THR A 848 24.87 -74.06 -15.69
N THR A 849 24.19 -75.16 -15.94
CA THR A 849 24.28 -75.88 -17.21
C THR A 849 22.89 -76.07 -17.82
N TYR A 850 22.84 -76.24 -19.15
CA TYR A 850 21.61 -76.49 -19.88
C TYR A 850 21.82 -77.58 -20.94
N ASP A 851 20.94 -78.57 -21.02
CA ASP A 851 21.01 -79.60 -22.06
C ASP A 851 20.39 -79.09 -23.36
N THR A 852 21.23 -78.88 -24.38
CA THR A 852 20.81 -78.34 -25.68
C THR A 852 20.00 -79.33 -26.52
N LYS A 853 19.87 -80.60 -26.10
CA LYS A 853 19.03 -81.60 -26.82
C LYS A 853 17.58 -81.20 -26.98
N ASN A 854 17.07 -80.35 -26.08
CA ASN A 854 15.70 -79.87 -26.11
C ASN A 854 15.53 -78.58 -26.93
N LEU A 855 16.58 -78.10 -27.58
CA LEU A 855 16.58 -76.92 -28.45
C LEU A 855 16.54 -77.32 -29.91
N SER A 856 15.93 -76.47 -30.73
CA SER A 856 16.05 -76.57 -32.18
C SER A 856 17.48 -76.31 -32.64
N LEU A 857 17.85 -76.82 -33.82
CA LEU A 857 19.10 -76.40 -34.44
C LEU A 857 18.99 -74.92 -34.86
N GLY A 858 20.09 -74.17 -34.69
CA GLY A 858 20.14 -72.75 -35.05
C GLY A 858 20.47 -71.82 -33.89
N SER A 859 20.16 -70.54 -34.05
CA SER A 859 20.55 -69.48 -33.11
C SER A 859 19.58 -69.37 -31.94
N HIS A 860 20.13 -69.32 -30.73
CA HIS A 860 19.42 -69.16 -29.46
C HIS A 860 20.02 -68.01 -28.65
N ALA A 861 19.18 -67.35 -27.85
CA ALA A 861 19.59 -66.21 -27.02
C ALA A 861 19.63 -66.62 -25.54
N LEU A 862 20.80 -66.49 -24.93
CA LEU A 862 20.98 -66.59 -23.48
C LEU A 862 20.95 -65.19 -22.87
N SER A 863 20.03 -64.96 -21.94
CA SER A 863 19.99 -63.76 -21.10
C SER A 863 20.21 -64.12 -19.65
N VAL A 864 21.07 -63.39 -18.96
CA VAL A 864 21.27 -63.55 -17.51
C VAL A 864 20.96 -62.25 -16.80
N ILE A 865 20.12 -62.32 -15.76
CA ILE A 865 19.71 -61.18 -14.95
C ILE A 865 20.18 -61.38 -13.52
N LEU A 866 21.06 -60.49 -13.06
CA LEU A 866 21.52 -60.40 -11.68
C LEU A 866 20.59 -59.46 -10.89
N TYR A 867 20.08 -59.95 -9.76
CA TYR A 867 19.35 -59.17 -8.77
C TYR A 867 20.21 -59.04 -7.52
N ASP A 868 20.43 -57.81 -7.07
CA ASP A 868 21.13 -57.55 -5.81
C ASP A 868 20.15 -57.39 -4.63
N ARG A 869 20.69 -57.18 -3.42
CA ARG A 869 19.88 -56.99 -2.21
C ARG A 869 19.34 -55.56 -2.04
N ALA A 870 19.86 -54.60 -2.80
CA ALA A 870 19.36 -53.23 -2.86
C ALA A 870 18.22 -53.06 -3.89
N GLY A 871 17.87 -54.11 -4.64
CA GLY A 871 16.82 -54.09 -5.65
C GLY A 871 17.29 -53.70 -7.05
N PHE A 872 18.58 -53.42 -7.25
CA PHE A 872 19.13 -53.21 -8.58
C PHE A 872 19.11 -54.49 -9.42
N LYS A 873 19.04 -54.29 -10.73
CA LYS A 873 19.09 -55.36 -11.74
C LYS A 873 20.18 -55.03 -12.76
N ALA A 874 20.99 -56.01 -13.11
CA ALA A 874 21.90 -55.94 -14.25
C ALA A 874 21.62 -57.12 -15.17
N LYS A 875 21.60 -56.87 -16.49
CA LYS A 875 21.35 -57.89 -17.50
C LYS A 875 22.53 -57.94 -18.46
N ASP A 876 22.98 -59.14 -18.77
CA ASP A 876 23.86 -59.40 -19.91
C ASP A 876 23.20 -60.44 -20.82
N SER A 877 23.57 -60.46 -22.10
CA SER A 877 22.99 -61.37 -23.07
C SER A 877 23.98 -61.71 -24.17
N VAL A 878 24.00 -63.00 -24.52
CA VAL A 878 24.79 -63.53 -25.63
C VAL A 878 23.89 -64.40 -26.51
N THR A 879 24.26 -64.50 -27.77
CA THR A 879 23.67 -65.47 -28.69
C THR A 879 24.62 -66.65 -28.87
N PHE A 880 24.11 -67.84 -29.13
CA PHE A 880 24.90 -69.02 -29.45
C PHE A 880 24.14 -69.88 -30.47
N ASN A 881 24.84 -70.76 -31.18
CA ASN A 881 24.25 -71.64 -32.19
C ASN A 881 24.29 -73.09 -31.72
N VAL A 882 23.16 -73.77 -31.75
CA VAL A 882 23.07 -75.21 -31.48
C VAL A 882 23.30 -75.97 -32.78
N GLU A 883 24.33 -76.81 -32.80
CA GLU A 883 24.75 -77.59 -33.97
C GLU A 883 24.70 -79.11 -33.69
N GLN A 884 24.53 -79.91 -34.74
CA GLN A 884 24.56 -81.38 -34.63
C GLN A 884 26.01 -81.88 -34.76
N ASP A 885 26.53 -82.50 -33.70
CA ASP A 885 27.86 -83.12 -33.74
C ASP A 885 27.81 -84.50 -34.42
N THR A 886 28.52 -84.61 -35.54
CA THR A 886 28.59 -85.84 -36.36
C THR A 886 30.00 -86.40 -36.46
N GLN A 887 30.98 -85.77 -35.82
CA GLN A 887 32.39 -86.15 -35.95
C GLN A 887 32.80 -87.00 -34.75
N PRO A 888 33.17 -88.28 -34.94
CA PRO A 888 33.66 -89.10 -33.83
C PRO A 888 35.03 -88.63 -33.31
N PRO A 889 35.35 -88.88 -32.03
CA PRO A 889 36.65 -88.57 -31.46
C PRO A 889 37.81 -89.21 -32.22
N SER A 890 39.02 -88.72 -31.95
CA SER A 890 40.22 -89.46 -32.36
C SER A 890 40.33 -90.81 -31.65
N SER A 891 40.96 -91.78 -32.31
CA SER A 891 41.22 -93.11 -31.73
C SER A 891 42.22 -93.04 -30.58
N PRO A 892 41.99 -93.76 -29.47
CA PRO A 892 43.01 -93.95 -28.44
C PRO A 892 44.27 -94.59 -29.03
N SER A 893 45.45 -94.13 -28.62
CA SER A 893 46.73 -94.64 -29.11
C SER A 893 47.56 -95.27 -27.99
N ASN A 894 48.60 -96.03 -28.36
CA ASN A 894 49.55 -96.65 -27.42
C ASN A 894 48.87 -97.56 -26.37
N LEU A 895 47.85 -98.32 -26.76
CA LEU A 895 47.27 -99.32 -25.87
C LEU A 895 48.35 -100.34 -25.52
N SER A 896 48.58 -100.54 -24.23
CA SER A 896 49.50 -101.52 -23.68
C SER A 896 48.83 -102.26 -22.53
N GLY A 897 49.28 -103.48 -22.26
CA GLY A 897 48.72 -104.27 -21.17
C GLY A 897 49.62 -105.39 -20.71
N SER A 898 49.54 -105.70 -19.43
CA SER A 898 50.33 -106.75 -18.79
C SER A 898 49.51 -107.50 -17.75
N ARG A 899 49.87 -108.77 -17.54
CA ARG A 899 49.23 -109.63 -16.54
C ARG A 899 49.89 -109.41 -15.18
N SER A 900 49.10 -109.05 -14.17
CA SER A 900 49.58 -108.80 -12.80
C SER A 900 48.55 -109.29 -11.80
N GLY A 901 48.95 -110.20 -10.89
CA GLY A 901 48.08 -110.71 -9.82
C GLY A 901 46.82 -111.45 -10.30
N GLY A 902 46.84 -112.08 -11.48
CA GLY A 902 45.68 -112.77 -12.08
C GLY A 902 44.82 -111.90 -13.00
N ASN A 903 44.98 -110.57 -12.96
CA ASN A 903 44.24 -109.61 -13.76
C ASN A 903 45.06 -109.16 -14.98
N VAL A 904 44.39 -108.57 -15.98
CA VAL A 904 45.05 -107.85 -17.08
C VAL A 904 44.86 -106.36 -16.86
N VAL A 905 45.96 -105.62 -16.71
CA VAL A 905 45.94 -104.16 -16.54
C VAL A 905 46.28 -103.53 -17.88
N LEU A 906 45.42 -102.63 -18.34
CA LEU A 906 45.49 -101.90 -19.61
C LEU A 906 45.77 -100.42 -19.37
N SER A 907 46.54 -99.79 -20.26
CA SER A 907 46.73 -98.34 -20.31
C SER A 907 46.87 -97.83 -21.74
N TRP A 908 46.39 -96.61 -22.01
CA TRP A 908 46.44 -95.97 -23.33
C TRP A 908 46.65 -94.45 -23.22
N SER A 909 46.88 -93.78 -24.36
CA SER A 909 46.96 -92.32 -24.46
C SER A 909 45.57 -91.72 -24.73
N ALA A 910 45.32 -90.52 -24.19
CA ALA A 910 44.01 -89.88 -24.29
C ALA A 910 43.65 -89.48 -25.74
N ALA A 911 42.37 -89.62 -26.08
CA ALA A 911 41.79 -89.10 -27.32
C ALA A 911 41.42 -87.61 -27.17
N SER A 912 41.33 -86.91 -28.31
CA SER A 912 40.79 -85.55 -28.44
C SER A 912 39.58 -85.50 -29.37
N ASP A 913 38.69 -84.55 -29.13
CA ASP A 913 37.43 -84.36 -29.85
C ASP A 913 37.16 -82.85 -30.10
N ASN A 914 36.36 -82.50 -31.11
CA ASN A 914 36.03 -81.12 -31.48
C ASN A 914 34.99 -80.45 -30.55
N LEU A 915 34.06 -81.21 -29.95
CA LEU A 915 32.98 -80.66 -29.12
C LEU A 915 32.94 -81.24 -27.70
N GLY A 916 33.54 -82.41 -27.46
CA GLY A 916 33.90 -82.88 -26.11
C GLY A 916 33.91 -84.40 -25.96
N LEU A 917 34.88 -84.93 -25.20
CA LEU A 917 35.04 -86.38 -24.98
C LEU A 917 34.24 -86.88 -23.77
N ALA A 918 33.42 -87.92 -23.96
CA ALA A 918 32.64 -88.56 -22.90
C ALA A 918 33.34 -89.77 -22.24
N GLY A 919 34.42 -90.31 -22.80
CA GLY A 919 35.23 -91.35 -22.14
C GLY A 919 35.64 -92.49 -23.07
N TYR A 920 35.95 -93.66 -22.51
CA TYR A 920 36.51 -94.80 -23.25
C TYR A 920 35.75 -96.11 -23.04
N PHE A 921 35.63 -96.92 -24.10
CA PHE A 921 35.14 -98.29 -24.03
C PHE A 921 36.25 -99.29 -24.31
N VAL A 922 36.33 -100.32 -23.47
CA VAL A 922 37.28 -101.43 -23.58
C VAL A 922 36.56 -102.63 -24.17
N TYR A 923 37.22 -103.28 -25.11
CA TYR A 923 36.72 -104.45 -25.79
C TYR A 923 37.69 -105.62 -25.60
N ARG A 924 37.14 -106.83 -25.41
CA ARG A 924 37.88 -108.07 -25.16
C ARG A 924 37.47 -109.17 -26.14
N SER A 925 38.43 -109.97 -26.58
CA SER A 925 38.21 -111.14 -27.43
C SER A 925 39.02 -112.35 -26.94
N SER A 926 38.48 -113.57 -27.08
CA SER A 926 39.18 -114.83 -26.81
C SER A 926 39.85 -115.46 -28.03
N ASP A 927 39.54 -114.99 -29.24
CA ASP A 927 40.04 -115.52 -30.52
C ASP A 927 40.81 -114.47 -31.34
N GLY A 928 40.89 -113.23 -30.86
CA GLY A 928 41.54 -112.11 -31.54
C GLY A 928 40.73 -111.52 -32.68
N VAL A 929 39.50 -112.00 -32.92
CA VAL A 929 38.63 -111.59 -34.04
C VAL A 929 37.30 -111.04 -33.52
N ASN A 930 36.64 -111.76 -32.62
CA ASN A 930 35.33 -111.41 -32.08
C ASN A 930 35.47 -110.69 -30.75
N PHE A 931 35.30 -109.37 -30.76
CA PHE A 931 35.45 -108.53 -29.58
C PHE A 931 34.10 -108.15 -28.97
N SER A 932 33.99 -108.28 -27.65
CA SER A 932 32.85 -107.83 -26.85
C SER A 932 33.24 -106.66 -25.95
N LYS A 933 32.40 -105.62 -25.90
CA LYS A 933 32.54 -104.49 -24.97
C LYS A 933 32.39 -104.98 -23.53
N ILE A 934 33.35 -104.67 -22.65
CA ILE A 934 33.37 -105.20 -21.26
C ILE A 934 32.97 -104.17 -20.20
N ASN A 935 32.96 -102.88 -20.51
CA ASN A 935 32.39 -101.84 -19.66
C ASN A 935 31.12 -101.24 -20.29
N SER A 936 30.04 -101.17 -19.52
CA SER A 936 28.76 -100.62 -19.98
C SER A 936 28.71 -99.09 -19.96
N THR A 937 29.56 -98.42 -19.17
CA THR A 937 29.67 -96.97 -19.10
C THR A 937 31.08 -96.52 -19.53
N PRO A 938 31.20 -95.41 -20.28
CA PRO A 938 32.50 -94.89 -20.70
C PRO A 938 33.42 -94.61 -19.50
N LEU A 939 34.66 -95.07 -19.55
CA LEU A 939 35.67 -94.81 -18.53
C LEU A 939 36.18 -93.38 -18.69
N GLN A 940 36.30 -92.63 -17.59
CA GLN A 940 36.90 -91.29 -17.57
C GLN A 940 38.42 -91.33 -17.38
N THR A 941 39.01 -92.52 -17.37
CA THR A 941 40.44 -92.77 -17.14
C THR A 941 41.05 -93.44 -18.36
N THR A 942 42.37 -93.28 -18.53
CA THR A 942 43.14 -93.93 -19.60
C THR A 942 43.79 -95.23 -19.16
N ASN A 943 43.21 -95.89 -18.15
CA ASN A 943 43.62 -97.18 -17.64
C ASN A 943 42.40 -98.00 -17.22
N TYR A 944 42.54 -99.33 -17.26
CA TYR A 944 41.50 -100.29 -16.90
C TYR A 944 42.10 -101.61 -16.42
N SER A 945 41.50 -102.23 -15.41
CA SER A 945 41.93 -103.54 -14.89
C SER A 945 40.82 -104.57 -15.11
N ASP A 946 41.06 -105.55 -15.98
CA ASP A 946 40.12 -106.65 -16.24
C ASP A 946 40.35 -107.79 -15.24
N LEU A 947 39.31 -108.13 -14.49
CA LEU A 947 39.33 -109.13 -13.41
C LEU A 947 39.18 -110.55 -14.01
N PRO A 948 39.88 -111.54 -13.44
CA PRO A 948 40.75 -112.50 -14.13
C PRO A 948 40.14 -113.10 -15.42
N PRO A 949 40.50 -112.58 -16.60
CA PRO A 949 40.06 -113.15 -17.88
C PRO A 949 40.73 -114.51 -18.14
N ALA A 950 40.12 -115.32 -19.01
CA ALA A 950 40.73 -116.54 -19.52
C ALA A 950 42.10 -116.26 -20.17
N PHE A 951 43.03 -117.21 -20.15
CA PHE A 951 44.33 -117.07 -20.81
C PHE A 951 44.17 -116.93 -22.33
N GLY A 952 44.94 -116.02 -22.94
CA GLY A 952 44.98 -115.87 -24.39
C GLY A 952 44.01 -114.82 -24.95
N VAL A 953 43.69 -113.79 -24.16
CA VAL A 953 42.73 -112.75 -24.55
C VAL A 953 43.39 -111.55 -25.25
N TYR A 954 42.63 -110.90 -26.11
CA TYR A 954 43.01 -109.71 -26.86
C TYR A 954 42.16 -108.52 -26.44
N TYR A 955 42.72 -107.31 -26.50
CA TYR A 955 42.04 -106.06 -26.14
C TYR A 955 42.23 -104.96 -27.18
N TYR A 956 41.20 -104.13 -27.35
CA TYR A 956 41.32 -102.79 -27.92
C TYR A 956 40.45 -101.80 -27.13
N VAL A 957 40.68 -100.51 -27.32
CA VAL A 957 39.92 -99.42 -26.70
C VAL A 957 39.42 -98.44 -27.76
N THR A 958 38.22 -97.92 -27.59
CA THR A 958 37.67 -96.80 -28.37
C THR A 958 37.38 -95.63 -27.44
N ALA A 959 37.28 -94.43 -28.00
CA ALA A 959 36.84 -93.24 -27.29
C ALA A 959 35.42 -92.89 -27.76
N VAL A 960 34.61 -92.26 -26.91
CA VAL A 960 33.26 -91.81 -27.27
C VAL A 960 33.12 -90.33 -26.90
N ASP A 961 32.54 -89.52 -27.77
CA ASP A 961 32.23 -88.12 -27.50
C ASP A 961 30.94 -87.96 -26.68
N THR A 962 30.64 -86.71 -26.30
CA THR A 962 29.39 -86.35 -25.60
C THR A 962 28.13 -86.48 -26.46
N ALA A 963 28.27 -86.58 -27.78
CA ALA A 963 27.19 -86.83 -28.73
C ALA A 963 26.90 -88.34 -28.93
N GLY A 964 27.76 -89.22 -28.41
CA GLY A 964 27.66 -90.67 -28.52
C GLY A 964 28.35 -91.27 -29.75
N ASN A 965 29.11 -90.49 -30.52
CA ASN A 965 29.90 -91.03 -31.62
C ASN A 965 31.14 -91.74 -31.06
N GLU A 966 31.33 -92.99 -31.44
CA GLU A 966 32.45 -93.83 -30.98
C GLU A 966 33.57 -93.82 -32.02
N SER A 967 34.81 -93.58 -31.59
CA SER A 967 35.98 -93.53 -32.47
C SER A 967 36.38 -94.89 -33.01
N HIS A 968 37.27 -94.91 -34.00
CA HIS A 968 37.89 -96.16 -34.43
C HIS A 968 38.71 -96.78 -33.29
N LYS A 969 38.87 -98.11 -33.32
CA LYS A 969 39.65 -98.85 -32.31
C LYS A 969 41.11 -98.40 -32.24
N SER A 970 41.69 -98.47 -31.05
CA SER A 970 43.13 -98.41 -30.82
C SER A 970 43.86 -99.58 -31.49
N ASN A 971 45.20 -99.58 -31.37
CA ASN A 971 45.96 -100.81 -31.61
C ASN A 971 45.43 -101.95 -30.71
N THR A 972 45.44 -103.18 -31.23
CA THR A 972 45.02 -104.38 -30.50
C THR A 972 46.22 -105.00 -29.81
N ILE A 973 46.07 -105.43 -28.56
CA ILE A 973 47.10 -106.14 -27.79
C ILE A 973 46.62 -107.55 -27.41
N GLY A 974 47.54 -108.52 -27.36
CA GLY A 974 47.23 -109.92 -27.06
C GLY A 974 48.01 -110.90 -27.95
N PRO A 975 48.02 -112.21 -27.63
CA PRO A 975 47.35 -112.82 -26.47
C PRO A 975 48.07 -112.47 -25.15
N LEU A 976 47.29 -112.09 -24.13
CA LEU A 976 47.75 -111.78 -22.75
C LEU A 976 47.24 -112.76 -21.70
#